data_AF-A0A3T0KYF2-F1
#
_entry.id   AF-A0A3T0KYF2-F1
#
_cell.length_a   1.000
_cell.length_b   1.000
_cell.length_c   1.000
_cell.angle_alpha   90.00
_cell.angle_beta   90.00
_cell.angle_gamma   90.00
#
_symmetry.space_group_name_H-M   'P 1'
#
loop_
_entity.id
_entity.type
_entity.pdbx_description
1 polymer ?
#
loop_
_entity_poly.entity_id
_entity_poly.type
_entity_poly.pdbx_seq_one_letter_code
_entity_poly.pdbx_strand_id
1 'polypeptide(L)'
;MSKNKAIKVVTAAVIAGSAITAVAPAQSEAATNSVDKAITKAHNQINKAFNAYYKEARFDNKLPSTSQIRKEAKLARDYYEAAKKEISKKGGSKKASYLKKLDTKKQSLNRVENYVKAINVNVAAKKIAFEAAVKGGTQYKVLAAQTALDQKNAEFKKAVAKVFGPDARRLLTAKYYTPADKLSATVDNEMAVYKAYRDIERKKLIETDLAAAETLINKVEKYVVKIEKKNTKLAKNLMKAVKKNKAAYEKELARTVTSQKKLDAILNSAKDGDKVEIKVQATENLKIATTKALTITLTGNFKKKDLTIDVPNAHITNKAANSGTVRINDVSNTSYEQVGSYVELIYNDTNGGRIINSTSAPLNITIAAGAKVTLVGNFGKITVLGNAEITLEANTVVQEVAAVSGVVKVITKEGAKVEKTTGSGTVEVTPSTPGGGGGPTPPALALSKIDAGVSGGTFTATNTADRYILSGPATAQLSSLTLEASLDGFTATIVSVDGVQVNKSYTEPTTDNNNSLTVSPNQFLPVPLQDGLSLGSLKSFVGEEVIIELKLTKGSEVVTKTITIDIEVVGANPNEWFQFKRTTDGNVEVEWKNKSAKITDMYDYTQTNEQQFLDNFMLGIAAYIDPANTGVKLSSDGVTYKELSEYNSTEIKNLLGITSSDTKFQDLVNTTIYAEVNGTKRTITFK
;
A
#
# COMPACT_ATOMS: atom_id res chain seq x y z
N MET A 1 3.37 37.47 28.62
CA MET A 1 2.79 36.94 29.88
C MET A 1 1.33 37.36 29.97
N SER A 2 0.39 36.45 29.73
CA SER A 2 -1.04 36.65 30.01
C SER A 2 -1.54 35.47 30.83
N LYS A 3 -2.17 35.78 31.97
CA LYS A 3 -2.50 34.85 33.05
C LYS A 3 -3.61 33.88 32.61
N ASN A 4 -3.29 32.59 32.52
CA ASN A 4 -4.28 31.52 32.37
C ASN A 4 -5.07 31.38 33.68
N LYS A 5 -6.32 31.87 33.70
CA LYS A 5 -7.26 31.58 34.79
C LYS A 5 -7.67 30.10 34.70
N ALA A 6 -7.19 29.32 35.66
CA ALA A 6 -7.61 27.94 35.89
C ALA A 6 -9.07 27.91 36.37
N ILE A 7 -9.94 27.23 35.63
CA ILE A 7 -11.30 26.90 36.07
C ILE A 7 -11.19 25.69 37.00
N LYS A 8 -11.18 25.93 38.31
CA LYS A 8 -11.36 24.89 39.33
C LYS A 8 -12.85 24.50 39.36
N VAL A 9 -13.17 23.29 38.90
CA VAL A 9 -14.47 22.66 39.15
C VAL A 9 -14.44 22.10 40.56
N VAL A 10 -14.97 22.85 41.52
CA VAL A 10 -15.22 22.39 42.89
C VAL A 10 -16.55 21.63 42.88
N THR A 11 -16.50 20.32 43.13
CA THR A 11 -17.70 19.50 43.34
C THR A 11 -17.98 19.48 44.84
N ALA A 12 -18.74 20.46 45.34
CA ALA A 12 -19.23 20.46 46.71
C ALA A 12 -20.55 19.70 46.79
N ALA A 13 -20.55 18.54 47.44
CA ALA A 13 -21.76 17.81 47.80
C ALA A 13 -22.28 18.36 49.13
N VAL A 14 -23.32 19.19 49.06
CA VAL A 14 -24.17 19.53 50.20
C VAL A 14 -25.58 19.08 49.86
N ILE A 15 -26.00 17.94 50.39
CA ILE A 15 -27.40 17.52 50.40
C ILE A 15 -27.90 17.76 51.82
N ALA A 16 -28.45 18.95 52.04
CA ALA A 16 -29.28 19.21 53.21
C ALA A 16 -30.66 18.57 52.95
N GLY A 17 -31.06 17.68 53.87
CA GLY A 17 -32.36 17.03 53.84
C GLY A 17 -33.50 18.02 54.12
N SER A 18 -34.59 17.87 53.39
CA SER A 18 -35.90 18.37 53.81
C SER A 18 -36.94 17.37 53.32
N ALA A 19 -37.24 16.40 54.19
CA ALA A 19 -38.42 15.56 54.06
C ALA A 19 -39.64 16.42 54.42
N ILE A 20 -40.48 16.73 53.44
CA ILE A 20 -41.86 17.15 53.70
C ILE A 20 -42.73 15.93 53.42
N THR A 21 -43.04 15.19 54.47
CA THR A 21 -44.11 14.18 54.45
C THR A 21 -45.44 14.92 54.54
N ALA A 22 -46.09 15.15 53.40
CA ALA A 22 -47.51 15.44 53.37
C ALA A 22 -48.26 14.13 53.66
N VAL A 23 -48.72 13.98 54.90
CA VAL A 23 -49.63 12.91 55.33
C VAL A 23 -51.00 13.20 54.73
N ALA A 24 -51.46 12.35 53.81
CA ALA A 24 -52.86 12.33 53.40
C ALA A 24 -53.69 11.68 54.53
N PRO A 25 -54.90 12.19 54.83
CA PRO A 25 -55.71 11.64 55.90
C PRO A 25 -56.13 10.20 55.60
N ALA A 26 -56.02 9.33 56.61
CA ALA A 26 -56.50 7.96 56.57
C ALA A 26 -58.03 7.96 56.50
N GLN A 27 -58.58 7.76 55.30
CA GLN A 27 -59.93 7.23 55.17
C GLN A 27 -59.88 5.73 55.49
N SER A 28 -60.81 5.28 56.34
CA SER A 28 -60.96 3.87 56.72
C SER A 28 -61.22 3.02 55.49
N GLU A 29 -60.20 2.29 55.03
CA GLU A 29 -60.34 1.34 53.91
C GLU A 29 -61.07 0.09 54.40
N ALA A 30 -62.29 -0.13 53.91
CA ALA A 30 -62.86 -1.46 53.75
C ALA A 30 -61.80 -2.39 53.13
N ALA A 31 -61.68 -3.63 53.62
CA ALA A 31 -60.61 -4.59 53.30
C ALA A 31 -60.33 -4.72 51.79
N THR A 32 -59.44 -3.86 51.27
CA THR A 32 -59.08 -3.85 49.86
C THR A 32 -58.13 -5.03 49.61
N ASN A 33 -58.46 -5.91 48.67
CA ASN A 33 -57.64 -7.06 48.29
C ASN A 33 -56.17 -6.62 48.04
N SER A 34 -55.18 -7.35 48.57
CA SER A 34 -53.76 -7.01 48.43
C SER A 34 -53.30 -6.87 46.97
N VAL A 35 -53.96 -7.57 46.04
CA VAL A 35 -53.76 -7.44 44.59
C VAL A 35 -54.13 -6.04 44.08
N ASP A 36 -55.27 -5.50 44.51
CA ASP A 36 -55.71 -4.16 44.10
C ASP A 36 -54.79 -3.06 44.66
N LYS A 37 -54.31 -3.21 45.91
CA LYS A 37 -53.32 -2.29 46.49
C LYS A 37 -52.01 -2.28 45.67
N ALA A 38 -51.53 -3.45 45.24
CA ALA A 38 -50.34 -3.56 44.40
C ALA A 38 -50.52 -2.89 43.03
N ILE A 39 -51.67 -3.09 42.38
CA ILE A 39 -52.01 -2.44 41.11
C ILE A 39 -52.07 -0.92 41.26
N THR A 40 -52.77 -0.40 42.28
CA THR A 40 -52.86 1.04 42.55
C THR A 40 -51.49 1.65 42.81
N LYS A 41 -50.63 0.98 43.58
CA LYS A 41 -49.26 1.43 43.82
C LYS A 41 -48.43 1.51 42.53
N ALA A 42 -48.52 0.49 41.68
CA ALA A 42 -47.86 0.49 40.37
C ALA A 42 -48.38 1.62 39.46
N HIS A 43 -49.70 1.79 39.38
CA HIS A 43 -50.33 2.87 38.59
C HIS A 43 -49.89 4.26 39.05
N ASN A 44 -49.89 4.50 40.37
CA ASN A 44 -49.47 5.78 40.94
C ASN A 44 -48.01 6.09 40.61
N GLN A 45 -47.11 5.10 40.74
CA GLN A 45 -45.71 5.29 40.43
C GLN A 45 -45.45 5.48 38.93
N ILE A 46 -46.15 4.74 38.05
CA ILE A 46 -46.07 4.94 36.59
C ILE A 46 -46.53 6.34 36.21
N ASN A 47 -47.66 6.80 36.77
CA ASN A 47 -48.16 8.15 36.51
C ASN A 47 -47.19 9.22 37.03
N LYS A 48 -46.59 9.01 38.21
CA LYS A 48 -45.57 9.90 38.77
C LYS A 48 -44.35 10.02 37.84
N ALA A 49 -43.80 8.89 37.38
CA ALA A 49 -42.66 8.87 36.47
C ALA A 49 -42.98 9.50 35.10
N PHE A 50 -44.18 9.25 34.58
CA PHE A 50 -44.65 9.87 33.33
C PHE A 50 -44.78 11.39 33.47
N ASN A 51 -45.46 11.85 34.53
CA ASN A 51 -45.67 13.27 34.77
C ASN A 51 -44.36 14.01 35.07
N ALA A 52 -43.37 13.35 35.68
CA ALA A 52 -42.09 13.95 36.01
C ALA A 52 -41.37 14.54 34.79
N TYR A 53 -41.46 13.91 33.61
CA TYR A 53 -40.91 14.51 32.39
C TYR A 53 -41.96 15.21 31.55
N TYR A 54 -43.19 14.69 31.48
CA TYR A 54 -44.21 15.22 30.57
C TYR A 54 -44.75 16.57 31.03
N LYS A 55 -45.05 16.73 32.33
CA LYS A 55 -45.58 18.00 32.85
C LYS A 55 -44.50 19.06 32.86
N GLU A 56 -43.30 18.75 33.34
CA GLU A 56 -42.18 19.69 33.34
C GLU A 56 -41.85 20.18 31.91
N ALA A 57 -41.87 19.29 30.92
CA ALA A 57 -41.62 19.67 29.53
C ALA A 57 -42.75 20.53 28.95
N ARG A 58 -44.02 20.17 29.22
CA ARG A 58 -45.19 20.83 28.63
C ARG A 58 -45.54 22.16 29.29
N PHE A 59 -45.46 22.25 30.60
CA PHE A 59 -45.94 23.40 31.37
C PHE A 59 -44.80 24.29 31.85
N ASP A 60 -43.67 23.70 32.24
CA ASP A 60 -42.54 24.47 32.79
C ASP A 60 -41.45 24.75 31.75
N ASN A 61 -41.61 24.22 30.53
CA ASN A 61 -40.64 24.29 29.44
C ASN A 61 -39.23 23.83 29.87
N LYS A 62 -39.16 22.84 30.78
CA LYS A 62 -37.93 22.33 31.38
C LYS A 62 -37.83 20.82 31.23
N LEU A 63 -36.61 20.30 31.29
CA LEU A 63 -36.37 18.86 31.39
C LEU A 63 -36.07 18.51 32.86
N PRO A 64 -36.61 17.39 33.37
CA PRO A 64 -36.27 16.94 34.71
C PRO A 64 -34.80 16.59 34.83
N SER A 65 -34.33 16.51 36.07
CA SER A 65 -33.03 15.93 36.38
C SER A 65 -32.95 14.49 35.84
N THR A 66 -31.83 14.16 35.17
CA THR A 66 -31.61 12.81 34.61
C THR A 66 -31.54 11.75 35.71
N SER A 67 -31.01 12.09 36.90
CA SER A 67 -30.98 11.16 38.04
C SER A 67 -32.39 10.90 38.59
N GLN A 68 -33.21 11.95 38.72
CA GLN A 68 -34.59 11.86 39.19
C GLN A 68 -35.43 10.99 38.27
N ILE A 69 -35.46 11.26 36.97
CA ILE A 69 -36.29 10.49 36.03
C ILE A 69 -35.84 9.02 35.90
N ARG A 70 -34.53 8.74 35.98
CA ARG A 70 -34.01 7.36 36.03
C ARG A 70 -34.52 6.62 37.29
N LYS A 71 -34.47 7.28 38.45
CA LYS A 71 -34.96 6.74 39.72
C LYS A 71 -36.47 6.44 39.64
N GLU A 72 -37.27 7.41 39.21
CA GLU A 72 -38.73 7.26 39.14
C GLU A 72 -39.15 6.20 38.10
N ALA A 73 -38.46 6.12 36.96
CA ALA A 73 -38.68 5.09 35.94
C ALA A 73 -38.33 3.68 36.45
N LYS A 74 -37.21 3.54 37.19
CA LYS A 74 -36.84 2.27 37.81
C LYS A 74 -37.92 1.81 38.80
N LEU A 75 -38.33 2.70 39.70
CA LEU A 75 -39.40 2.40 40.66
C LEU A 75 -40.72 2.02 39.98
N ALA A 76 -41.07 2.69 38.88
CA ALA A 76 -42.28 2.37 38.12
C ALA A 76 -42.23 0.96 37.51
N ARG A 77 -41.08 0.56 36.94
CA ARG A 77 -40.86 -0.80 36.44
C ARG A 77 -40.91 -1.83 37.57
N ASP A 78 -40.21 -1.57 38.66
CA ASP A 78 -40.13 -2.50 39.79
C ASP A 78 -41.52 -2.75 40.40
N TYR A 79 -42.35 -1.71 40.57
CA TYR A 79 -43.73 -1.90 41.07
C TYR A 79 -44.66 -2.56 40.06
N TYR A 80 -44.50 -2.31 38.76
CA TYR A 80 -45.26 -3.03 37.74
C TYR A 80 -44.96 -4.53 37.77
N GLU A 81 -43.68 -4.92 37.82
CA GLU A 81 -43.29 -6.34 37.93
C GLU A 81 -43.69 -6.96 39.27
N ALA A 82 -43.61 -6.21 40.38
CA ALA A 82 -44.09 -6.68 41.67
C ALA A 82 -45.61 -6.91 41.67
N ALA A 83 -46.40 -6.00 41.08
CA ALA A 83 -47.84 -6.17 40.93
C ALA A 83 -48.17 -7.38 40.05
N LYS A 84 -47.43 -7.60 38.96
CA LYS A 84 -47.59 -8.78 38.09
C LYS A 84 -47.34 -10.08 38.85
N LYS A 85 -46.29 -10.13 39.69
CA LYS A 85 -45.99 -11.28 40.56
C LYS A 85 -47.11 -11.51 41.58
N GLU A 86 -47.60 -10.45 42.22
CA GLU A 86 -48.69 -10.53 43.21
C GLU A 86 -50.00 -11.02 42.57
N ILE A 87 -50.36 -10.53 41.38
CA ILE A 87 -51.50 -11.00 40.59
C ILE A 87 -51.35 -12.49 40.25
N SER A 88 -50.14 -12.94 39.91
CA SER A 88 -49.91 -14.37 39.62
C SER A 88 -50.08 -15.24 40.86
N LYS A 89 -49.67 -14.76 42.04
CA LYS A 89 -49.74 -15.50 43.30
C LYS A 89 -51.15 -15.52 43.91
N LYS A 90 -51.88 -14.40 43.84
CA LYS A 90 -53.13 -14.19 44.59
C LYS A 90 -54.35 -13.82 43.73
N GLY A 91 -54.20 -13.78 42.40
CA GLY A 91 -55.26 -13.31 41.50
C GLY A 91 -56.45 -14.27 41.32
N GLY A 92 -56.27 -15.56 41.58
CA GLY A 92 -57.31 -16.58 41.44
C GLY A 92 -58.05 -16.52 40.09
N SER A 93 -59.37 -16.68 40.10
CA SER A 93 -60.24 -16.56 38.92
C SER A 93 -60.25 -15.16 38.29
N LYS A 94 -59.83 -14.11 39.02
CA LYS A 94 -59.76 -12.72 38.53
C LYS A 94 -58.42 -12.34 37.89
N LYS A 95 -57.46 -13.27 37.80
CA LYS A 95 -56.09 -13.01 37.30
C LYS A 95 -56.07 -12.26 35.97
N ALA A 96 -56.86 -12.68 34.98
CA ALA A 96 -56.91 -12.03 33.66
C ALA A 96 -57.45 -10.58 33.73
N SER A 97 -58.51 -10.37 34.52
CA SER A 97 -59.07 -9.02 34.74
C SER A 97 -58.08 -8.10 35.44
N TYR A 98 -57.36 -8.60 36.45
CA TYR A 98 -56.33 -7.84 37.15
C TYR A 98 -55.12 -7.50 36.27
N LEU A 99 -54.66 -8.43 35.42
CA LEU A 99 -53.62 -8.13 34.44
C LEU A 99 -54.08 -7.05 33.45
N LYS A 100 -55.31 -7.14 32.94
CA LYS A 100 -55.90 -6.10 32.08
C LYS A 100 -55.96 -4.75 32.79
N LYS A 101 -56.34 -4.71 34.07
CA LYS A 101 -56.36 -3.51 34.91
C LYS A 101 -54.96 -2.93 35.07
N LEU A 102 -53.96 -3.75 35.40
CA LEU A 102 -52.55 -3.33 35.49
C LEU A 102 -52.06 -2.74 34.16
N ASP A 103 -52.36 -3.39 33.04
CA ASP A 103 -51.89 -3.03 31.70
C ASP A 103 -52.47 -1.73 31.14
N THR A 104 -53.54 -1.19 31.73
CA THR A 104 -54.07 0.15 31.38
C THR A 104 -53.02 1.26 31.45
N LYS A 105 -51.98 1.10 32.26
CA LYS A 105 -50.86 2.06 32.40
C LYS A 105 -49.56 1.63 31.73
N LYS A 106 -49.53 0.46 31.08
CA LYS A 106 -48.33 -0.07 30.41
C LYS A 106 -47.80 0.87 29.32
N GLN A 107 -48.69 1.54 28.58
CA GLN A 107 -48.29 2.52 27.59
C GLN A 107 -47.54 3.71 28.22
N SER A 108 -48.00 4.22 29.37
CA SER A 108 -47.31 5.29 30.09
C SER A 108 -45.94 4.85 30.61
N LEU A 109 -45.82 3.61 31.08
CA LEU A 109 -44.52 3.02 31.44
C LEU A 109 -43.58 3.00 30.22
N ASN A 110 -44.03 2.48 29.08
CA ASN A 110 -43.24 2.45 27.83
C ASN A 110 -42.78 3.85 27.40
N ARG A 111 -43.63 4.88 27.57
CA ARG A 111 -43.29 6.28 27.26
C ARG A 111 -42.15 6.79 28.14
N VAL A 112 -42.21 6.51 29.45
CA VAL A 112 -41.12 6.83 30.40
C VAL A 112 -39.84 6.10 30.02
N GLU A 113 -39.92 4.81 29.70
CA GLU A 113 -38.75 4.03 29.32
C GLU A 113 -38.10 4.54 28.04
N ASN A 114 -38.89 4.96 27.04
CA ASN A 114 -38.37 5.58 25.82
C ASN A 114 -37.69 6.92 26.11
N TYR A 115 -38.23 7.73 27.03
CA TYR A 115 -37.56 8.95 27.51
C TYR A 115 -36.21 8.63 28.14
N VAL A 116 -36.16 7.66 29.07
CA VAL A 116 -34.91 7.22 29.72
C VAL A 116 -33.90 6.70 28.70
N LYS A 117 -34.35 5.90 27.72
CA LYS A 117 -33.49 5.42 26.62
C LYS A 117 -32.87 6.58 25.84
N ALA A 118 -33.63 7.64 25.55
CA ALA A 118 -33.12 8.81 24.85
C ALA A 118 -32.04 9.55 25.65
N ILE A 119 -32.27 9.87 26.93
CA ILE A 119 -31.29 10.58 27.77
C ILE A 119 -30.06 9.73 28.15
N ASN A 120 -30.14 8.41 27.95
CA ASN A 120 -29.01 7.50 28.18
C ASN A 120 -28.07 7.38 26.96
N VAL A 121 -28.44 7.94 25.81
CA VAL A 121 -27.50 8.04 24.69
C VAL A 121 -26.45 9.11 25.03
N ASN A 122 -25.21 8.67 25.25
CA ASN A 122 -24.14 9.50 25.78
C ASN A 122 -23.46 10.39 24.71
N VAL A 123 -24.18 11.40 24.22
CA VAL A 123 -23.65 12.39 23.26
C VAL A 123 -22.56 13.27 23.90
N ALA A 124 -22.70 13.59 25.19
CA ALA A 124 -21.78 14.48 25.92
C ALA A 124 -20.33 13.98 25.93
N ALA A 125 -20.11 12.68 26.19
CA ALA A 125 -18.76 12.11 26.18
C ALA A 125 -18.11 12.19 24.79
N LYS A 126 -18.89 11.98 23.70
CA LYS A 126 -18.37 12.12 22.34
C LYS A 126 -18.08 13.57 21.97
N LYS A 127 -18.86 14.52 22.46
CA LYS A 127 -18.60 15.95 22.32
C LYS A 127 -17.23 16.33 22.91
N ILE A 128 -16.95 15.88 24.14
CA ILE A 128 -15.66 16.13 24.82
C ILE A 128 -14.50 15.51 24.02
N ALA A 129 -14.66 14.26 23.56
CA ALA A 129 -13.65 13.59 22.75
C ALA A 129 -13.36 14.33 21.42
N PHE A 130 -14.41 14.85 20.77
CA PHE A 130 -14.29 15.66 19.55
C PHE A 130 -13.54 16.97 19.82
N GLU A 131 -13.91 17.71 20.87
CA GLU A 131 -13.23 18.96 21.25
C GLU A 131 -11.73 18.72 21.54
N ALA A 132 -11.41 17.63 22.24
CA ALA A 132 -10.04 17.22 22.50
C ALA A 132 -9.27 16.89 21.20
N ALA A 133 -9.89 16.18 20.25
CA ALA A 133 -9.28 15.87 18.96
C ALA A 133 -9.02 17.14 18.13
N VAL A 134 -9.98 18.05 18.06
CA VAL A 134 -9.85 19.34 17.36
C VAL A 134 -8.72 20.17 17.96
N LYS A 135 -8.63 20.23 19.29
CA LYS A 135 -7.52 20.91 19.99
C LYS A 135 -6.16 20.25 19.71
N GLY A 136 -6.13 18.92 19.63
CA GLY A 136 -4.93 18.15 19.29
C GLY A 136 -4.41 18.44 17.87
N GLY A 137 -5.32 18.71 16.94
CA GLY A 137 -5.01 19.14 15.57
C GLY A 137 -4.54 18.03 14.62
N THR A 138 -4.67 16.77 15.02
CA THR A 138 -4.33 15.61 14.21
C THR A 138 -5.52 15.18 13.35
N GLN A 139 -5.42 15.33 12.04
CA GLN A 139 -6.54 15.21 11.09
C GLN A 139 -7.29 13.88 11.20
N TYR A 140 -6.57 12.75 11.22
CA TYR A 140 -7.22 11.43 11.30
C TYR A 140 -7.98 11.23 12.62
N LYS A 141 -7.45 11.77 13.74
CA LYS A 141 -8.12 11.72 15.05
C LYS A 141 -9.38 12.60 15.05
N VAL A 142 -9.33 13.77 14.41
CA VAL A 142 -10.49 14.65 14.25
C VAL A 142 -11.58 13.96 13.42
N LEU A 143 -11.23 13.36 12.27
CA LEU A 143 -12.20 12.64 11.44
C LEU A 143 -12.86 11.47 12.19
N ALA A 144 -12.07 10.69 12.93
CA ALA A 144 -12.59 9.58 13.73
C ALA A 144 -13.53 10.08 14.84
N ALA A 145 -13.16 11.16 15.54
CA ALA A 145 -14.00 11.74 16.58
C ALA A 145 -15.28 12.40 16.02
N GLN A 146 -15.20 13.04 14.85
CA GLN A 146 -16.35 13.60 14.14
C GLN A 146 -17.35 12.50 13.81
N THR A 147 -16.87 11.44 13.16
CA THR A 147 -17.69 10.27 12.78
C THR A 147 -18.37 9.64 14.00
N ALA A 148 -17.63 9.48 15.11
CA ALA A 148 -18.19 8.93 16.34
C ALA A 148 -19.22 9.85 17.01
N LEU A 149 -19.05 11.18 16.91
CA LEU A 149 -20.02 12.16 17.39
C LEU A 149 -21.29 12.11 16.53
N ASP A 150 -21.16 12.14 15.21
CA ASP A 150 -22.28 12.11 14.25
C ASP A 150 -23.10 10.83 14.39
N GLN A 151 -22.43 9.68 14.52
CA GLN A 151 -23.09 8.38 14.76
C GLN A 151 -23.91 8.42 16.06
N LYS A 152 -23.33 8.92 17.16
CA LYS A 152 -24.06 9.03 18.43
C LYS A 152 -25.17 10.07 18.40
N ASN A 153 -25.00 11.14 17.62
CA ASN A 153 -26.03 12.14 17.43
C ASN A 153 -27.23 11.58 16.64
N ALA A 154 -26.96 10.74 15.63
CA ALA A 154 -27.98 10.02 14.87
C ALA A 154 -28.74 8.98 15.74
N GLU A 155 -28.03 8.23 16.60
CA GLU A 155 -28.64 7.34 17.60
C GLU A 155 -29.56 8.11 18.56
N PHE A 156 -29.09 9.26 19.07
CA PHE A 156 -29.88 10.12 19.96
C PHE A 156 -31.15 10.61 19.25
N LYS A 157 -31.04 11.10 18.02
CA LYS A 157 -32.19 11.55 17.21
C LYS A 157 -33.23 10.44 17.02
N LYS A 158 -32.78 9.21 16.71
CA LYS A 158 -33.66 8.02 16.61
C LYS A 158 -34.34 7.68 17.94
N ALA A 159 -33.64 7.81 19.06
CA ALA A 159 -34.20 7.56 20.39
C ALA A 159 -35.21 8.65 20.79
N VAL A 160 -34.91 9.93 20.54
CA VAL A 160 -35.80 11.07 20.80
C VAL A 160 -37.10 10.96 19.99
N ALA A 161 -37.06 10.47 18.76
CA ALA A 161 -38.26 10.26 17.95
C ALA A 161 -39.31 9.34 18.63
N LYS A 162 -38.86 8.41 19.50
CA LYS A 162 -39.74 7.50 20.28
C LYS A 162 -40.27 8.12 21.58
N VAL A 163 -39.82 9.33 21.94
CA VAL A 163 -40.25 10.03 23.15
C VAL A 163 -41.63 10.64 22.92
N PHE A 164 -42.54 10.39 23.86
CA PHE A 164 -43.88 10.94 23.83
C PHE A 164 -43.90 12.41 24.29
N GLY A 165 -44.56 13.27 23.53
CA GLY A 165 -44.69 14.70 23.79
C GLY A 165 -43.78 15.55 22.88
N PRO A 166 -44.33 16.46 22.05
CA PRO A 166 -43.53 17.31 21.16
C PRO A 166 -42.57 18.24 21.92
N ASP A 167 -42.99 18.81 23.06
CA ASP A 167 -42.16 19.70 23.88
C ASP A 167 -40.93 19.00 24.46
N ALA A 168 -41.11 17.78 24.98
CA ALA A 168 -40.01 16.97 25.47
C ALA A 168 -39.00 16.68 24.34
N ARG A 169 -39.47 16.35 23.13
CA ARG A 169 -38.60 16.13 21.96
C ARG A 169 -37.85 17.39 21.56
N ARG A 170 -38.53 18.53 21.51
CA ARG A 170 -37.93 19.84 21.19
C ARG A 170 -36.84 20.19 22.19
N LEU A 171 -37.12 20.09 23.49
CA LEU A 171 -36.17 20.40 24.56
C LEU A 171 -34.96 19.44 24.57
N LEU A 172 -35.18 18.14 24.38
CA LEU A 172 -34.09 17.15 24.25
C LEU A 172 -33.20 17.44 23.04
N THR A 173 -33.80 17.77 21.90
CA THR A 173 -33.07 18.12 20.67
C THR A 173 -32.25 19.40 20.88
N ALA A 174 -32.85 20.45 21.43
CA ALA A 174 -32.17 21.72 21.71
C ALA A 174 -31.02 21.58 22.72
N LYS A 175 -31.19 20.74 23.74
CA LYS A 175 -30.18 20.55 24.80
C LYS A 175 -28.99 19.70 24.36
N TYR A 176 -29.21 18.65 23.57
CA TYR A 176 -28.18 17.65 23.29
C TYR A 176 -27.82 17.53 21.80
N TYR A 177 -28.81 17.45 20.91
CA TYR A 177 -28.58 17.21 19.48
C TYR A 177 -28.02 18.45 18.78
N THR A 178 -28.71 19.58 18.88
CA THR A 178 -28.36 20.81 18.14
C THR A 178 -26.95 21.33 18.47
N PRO A 179 -26.50 21.35 19.74
CA PRO A 179 -25.14 21.77 20.06
C PRO A 179 -24.06 20.80 19.54
N ALA A 180 -24.34 19.49 19.52
CA ALA A 180 -23.41 18.49 19.00
C ALA A 180 -23.29 18.57 17.47
N ASP A 181 -24.42 18.71 16.78
CA ASP A 181 -24.51 18.88 15.33
C ASP A 181 -23.75 20.14 14.87
N LYS A 182 -24.04 21.27 15.52
CA LYS A 182 -23.35 22.55 15.26
C LYS A 182 -21.85 22.45 15.51
N LEU A 183 -21.44 21.75 16.57
CA LEU A 183 -20.02 21.56 16.88
C LEU A 183 -19.32 20.70 15.84
N SER A 184 -19.91 19.57 15.44
CA SER A 184 -19.37 18.70 14.40
C SER A 184 -19.15 19.47 13.09
N ALA A 185 -20.13 20.28 12.70
CA ALA A 185 -20.07 21.08 11.47
C ALA A 185 -18.95 22.15 11.44
N THR A 186 -18.34 22.49 12.60
CA THR A 186 -17.27 23.50 12.65
C THR A 186 -15.99 23.13 11.90
N VAL A 187 -15.79 21.83 11.63
CA VAL A 187 -14.61 21.29 10.94
C VAL A 187 -14.92 20.65 9.59
N ASP A 188 -16.15 20.79 9.06
CA ASP A 188 -16.55 20.14 7.80
C ASP A 188 -15.65 20.54 6.62
N ASN A 189 -15.29 21.83 6.54
CA ASN A 189 -14.36 22.32 5.53
C ASN A 189 -12.98 21.65 5.68
N GLU A 190 -12.43 21.62 6.89
CA GLU A 190 -11.17 20.95 7.20
C GLU A 190 -11.20 19.46 6.83
N MET A 191 -12.28 18.76 7.13
CA MET A 191 -12.41 17.33 6.86
C MET A 191 -12.65 17.03 5.38
N ALA A 192 -13.31 17.93 4.64
CA ALA A 192 -13.41 17.83 3.19
C ALA A 192 -12.03 17.97 2.51
N VAL A 193 -11.24 18.97 2.90
CA VAL A 193 -9.85 19.13 2.42
C VAL A 193 -9.00 17.93 2.81
N TYR A 194 -9.08 17.47 4.06
CA TYR A 194 -8.33 16.30 4.51
C TYR A 194 -8.59 15.07 3.64
N LYS A 195 -9.86 14.73 3.38
CA LYS A 195 -10.25 13.57 2.57
C LYS A 195 -9.70 13.68 1.14
N ALA A 196 -9.85 14.83 0.50
CA ALA A 196 -9.36 15.04 -0.86
C ALA A 196 -7.83 14.87 -0.98
N TYR A 197 -7.06 15.53 -0.11
CA TYR A 197 -5.60 15.43 -0.14
C TYR A 197 -5.09 14.07 0.30
N ARG A 198 -5.77 13.40 1.24
CA ARG A 198 -5.46 12.01 1.59
C ARG A 198 -5.68 11.07 0.41
N ASP A 199 -6.73 11.28 -0.38
CA ASP A 199 -7.00 10.46 -1.58
C ASP A 199 -5.96 10.69 -2.67
N ILE A 200 -5.54 11.95 -2.88
CA ILE A 200 -4.43 12.30 -3.79
C ILE A 200 -3.16 11.55 -3.40
N GLU A 201 -2.78 11.59 -2.12
CA GLU A 201 -1.56 10.94 -1.61
C GLU A 201 -1.66 9.41 -1.67
N ARG A 202 -2.77 8.82 -1.20
CA ARG A 202 -2.92 7.36 -1.13
C ARG A 202 -2.98 6.69 -2.48
N LYS A 203 -3.62 7.32 -3.47
CA LYS A 203 -3.76 6.79 -4.81
C LYS A 203 -2.64 7.25 -5.75
N LYS A 204 -1.65 8.01 -5.25
CA LYS A 204 -0.55 8.57 -6.06
C LYS A 204 -1.07 9.29 -7.30
N LEU A 205 -2.13 10.09 -7.15
CA LEU A 205 -2.83 10.65 -8.30
C LEU A 205 -1.99 11.67 -9.06
N ILE A 206 -1.09 12.38 -8.39
CA ILE A 206 -0.19 13.32 -9.09
C ILE A 206 0.67 12.55 -10.09
N GLU A 207 1.21 11.39 -9.69
CA GLU A 207 2.06 10.56 -10.53
C GLU A 207 1.27 9.75 -11.58
N THR A 208 0.06 9.28 -11.23
CA THR A 208 -0.68 8.29 -12.04
C THR A 208 -1.83 8.87 -12.85
N ASP A 209 -2.54 9.88 -12.33
CA ASP A 209 -3.73 10.48 -12.96
C ASP A 209 -3.88 11.95 -12.53
N LEU A 210 -3.13 12.81 -13.22
CA LEU A 210 -3.05 14.22 -12.93
C LEU A 210 -4.42 14.94 -13.06
N ALA A 211 -5.29 14.46 -13.95
CA ALA A 211 -6.63 15.03 -14.15
C ALA A 211 -7.57 14.72 -12.97
N ALA A 212 -7.50 13.50 -12.42
CA ALA A 212 -8.22 13.16 -11.19
C ALA A 212 -7.70 13.97 -9.98
N ALA A 213 -6.38 14.18 -9.89
CA ALA A 213 -5.79 15.05 -8.86
C ALA A 213 -6.31 16.50 -8.97
N GLU A 214 -6.31 17.07 -10.17
CA GLU A 214 -6.83 18.42 -10.45
C GLU A 214 -8.30 18.55 -10.01
N THR A 215 -9.13 17.58 -10.37
CA THR A 215 -10.55 17.56 -10.01
C THR A 215 -10.74 17.61 -8.48
N LEU A 216 -9.95 16.86 -7.73
CA LEU A 216 -10.01 16.85 -6.26
C LEU A 216 -9.51 18.17 -5.66
N ILE A 217 -8.41 18.73 -6.16
CA ILE A 217 -7.88 20.03 -5.73
C ILE A 217 -8.93 21.13 -5.96
N ASN A 218 -9.46 21.23 -7.19
CA ASN A 218 -10.45 22.23 -7.57
C ASN A 218 -11.74 22.13 -6.75
N LYS A 219 -12.21 20.90 -6.48
CA LYS A 219 -13.41 20.65 -5.66
C LYS A 219 -13.30 21.24 -4.25
N VAL A 220 -12.10 21.23 -3.66
CA VAL A 220 -11.88 21.69 -2.28
C VAL A 220 -11.24 23.06 -2.17
N GLU A 221 -10.90 23.71 -3.28
CA GLU A 221 -10.21 25.02 -3.30
C GLU A 221 -10.95 26.10 -2.50
N LYS A 222 -12.28 26.18 -2.66
CA LYS A 222 -13.13 27.11 -1.88
C LYS A 222 -13.05 26.89 -0.36
N TYR A 223 -12.72 25.68 0.08
CA TYR A 223 -12.55 25.35 1.50
C TYR A 223 -11.13 25.66 1.96
N VAL A 224 -10.12 25.45 1.12
CA VAL A 224 -8.72 25.83 1.39
C VAL A 224 -8.64 27.32 1.74
N VAL A 225 -9.25 28.19 0.93
CA VAL A 225 -9.27 29.65 1.19
C VAL A 225 -9.92 30.01 2.53
N LYS A 226 -10.94 29.26 2.97
CA LYS A 226 -11.59 29.47 4.28
C LYS A 226 -10.72 28.97 5.43
N ILE A 227 -10.01 27.86 5.25
CA ILE A 227 -9.14 27.25 6.27
C ILE A 227 -7.88 28.08 6.47
N GLU A 228 -7.33 28.66 5.40
CA GLU A 228 -6.13 29.49 5.47
C GLU A 228 -6.29 30.69 6.41
N LYS A 229 -7.50 31.23 6.53
CA LYS A 229 -7.85 32.32 7.46
C LYS A 229 -7.97 31.86 8.93
N LYS A 230 -7.93 30.56 9.22
CA LYS A 230 -8.07 30.01 10.58
C LYS A 230 -6.71 29.81 11.24
N ASN A 231 -6.55 30.34 12.46
CA ASN A 231 -5.33 30.15 13.26
C ASN A 231 -5.43 28.95 14.22
N THR A 232 -5.92 27.81 13.75
CA THR A 232 -6.00 26.58 14.57
C THR A 232 -4.87 25.61 14.24
N LYS A 233 -4.50 24.73 15.18
CA LYS A 233 -3.48 23.70 14.95
C LYS A 233 -3.86 22.76 13.80
N LEU A 234 -5.14 22.39 13.73
CA LEU A 234 -5.71 21.58 12.64
C LEU A 234 -5.55 22.27 11.28
N ALA A 235 -5.94 23.54 11.17
CA ALA A 235 -5.84 24.31 9.93
C ALA A 235 -4.38 24.43 9.47
N LYS A 236 -3.44 24.75 10.37
CA LYS A 236 -2.01 24.82 10.05
C LYS A 236 -1.47 23.49 9.52
N ASN A 237 -1.83 22.37 10.14
CA ASN A 237 -1.39 21.05 9.70
C ASN A 237 -1.96 20.68 8.33
N LEU A 238 -3.23 21.03 8.05
CA LEU A 238 -3.84 20.83 6.74
C LEU A 238 -3.17 21.68 5.67
N MET A 239 -2.92 22.97 5.94
CA MET A 239 -2.29 23.86 4.97
C MET A 239 -0.86 23.43 4.61
N LYS A 240 -0.14 22.74 5.50
CA LYS A 240 1.15 22.12 5.15
C LYS A 240 0.98 21.03 4.07
N ALA A 241 0.01 20.14 4.24
CA ALA A 241 -0.28 19.09 3.26
C ALA A 241 -0.79 19.68 1.94
N VAL A 242 -1.67 20.69 1.99
CA VAL A 242 -2.16 21.42 0.81
C VAL A 242 -0.99 22.02 0.02
N LYS A 243 -0.09 22.77 0.68
CA LYS A 243 1.05 23.43 0.03
C LYS A 243 2.00 22.40 -0.59
N LYS A 244 2.33 21.33 0.13
CA LYS A 244 3.18 20.24 -0.37
C LYS A 244 2.59 19.63 -1.65
N ASN A 245 1.33 19.23 -1.62
CA ASN A 245 0.69 18.55 -2.75
C ASN A 245 0.41 19.49 -3.92
N LYS A 246 0.04 20.75 -3.68
CA LYS A 246 -0.08 21.75 -4.76
C LYS A 246 1.27 21.97 -5.46
N ALA A 247 2.36 22.13 -4.71
CA ALA A 247 3.69 22.28 -5.31
C ALA A 247 4.09 21.04 -6.14
N ALA A 248 3.80 19.84 -5.65
CA ALA A 248 4.03 18.61 -6.40
C ALA A 248 3.17 18.53 -7.68
N TYR A 249 1.88 18.90 -7.58
CA TYR A 249 0.97 18.97 -8.71
C TYR A 249 1.44 19.95 -9.79
N GLU A 250 1.79 21.19 -9.42
CA GLU A 250 2.30 22.19 -10.38
C GLU A 250 3.60 21.76 -11.04
N LYS A 251 4.51 21.11 -10.27
CA LYS A 251 5.76 20.56 -10.81
C LYS A 251 5.50 19.47 -11.84
N GLU A 252 4.57 18.56 -11.58
CA GLU A 252 4.22 17.47 -12.49
C GLU A 252 3.44 17.97 -13.71
N LEU A 253 2.55 18.96 -13.51
CA LEU A 253 1.81 19.62 -14.57
C LEU A 253 2.76 20.34 -15.55
N ALA A 254 3.80 20.99 -15.03
CA ALA A 254 4.81 21.65 -15.86
C ALA A 254 5.62 20.65 -16.72
N ARG A 255 5.78 19.40 -16.27
CA ARG A 255 6.47 18.32 -17.01
C ARG A 255 5.57 17.59 -18.00
N THR A 256 4.25 17.78 -17.89
CA THR A 256 3.28 17.09 -18.74
C THR A 256 3.06 17.85 -20.04
N VAL A 257 3.46 17.24 -21.15
CA VAL A 257 3.33 17.78 -22.50
C VAL A 257 2.03 17.31 -23.12
N THR A 258 1.11 18.25 -23.34
CA THR A 258 -0.17 18.02 -24.01
C THR A 258 -0.20 18.56 -25.44
N SER A 259 0.72 19.47 -25.78
CA SER A 259 0.81 20.19 -27.06
C SER A 259 2.26 20.54 -27.41
N GLN A 260 2.50 20.83 -28.70
CA GLN A 260 3.78 21.23 -29.26
C GLN A 260 4.33 22.48 -28.57
N LYS A 261 3.48 23.48 -28.33
CA LYS A 261 3.88 24.72 -27.65
C LYS A 261 4.53 24.46 -26.28
N LYS A 262 4.02 23.48 -25.51
CA LYS A 262 4.61 23.11 -24.22
C LYS A 262 5.92 22.36 -24.40
N LEU A 263 5.98 21.45 -25.38
CA LEU A 263 7.21 20.74 -25.72
C LEU A 263 8.33 21.70 -26.08
N ASP A 264 8.07 22.66 -26.97
CA ASP A 264 9.03 23.68 -27.39
C ASP A 264 9.52 24.52 -26.21
N ALA A 265 8.63 24.89 -25.29
CA ALA A 265 9.02 25.64 -24.10
C ALA A 265 10.02 24.87 -23.22
N ILE A 266 9.80 23.55 -23.03
CA ILE A 266 10.73 22.69 -22.28
C ILE A 266 12.09 22.62 -23.00
N LEU A 267 12.10 22.32 -24.31
CA LEU A 267 13.32 22.18 -25.09
C LEU A 267 14.12 23.49 -25.22
N ASN A 268 13.42 24.63 -25.33
CA ASN A 268 14.05 25.95 -25.37
C ASN A 268 14.70 26.31 -24.04
N SER A 269 14.14 25.87 -22.91
CA SER A 269 14.69 26.12 -21.58
C SER A 269 15.90 25.24 -21.21
N ALA A 270 16.03 24.06 -21.83
CA ALA A 270 17.14 23.14 -21.61
C ALA A 270 18.47 23.68 -22.16
N LYS A 271 19.59 23.23 -21.61
CA LYS A 271 20.97 23.55 -22.01
C LYS A 271 21.69 22.29 -22.49
N ASP A 272 22.80 22.46 -23.21
CA ASP A 272 23.64 21.33 -23.60
C ASP A 272 24.10 20.52 -22.37
N GLY A 273 24.03 19.20 -22.48
CA GLY A 273 24.28 18.23 -21.41
C GLY A 273 23.07 17.93 -20.53
N ASP A 274 21.96 18.67 -20.64
CA ASP A 274 20.80 18.45 -19.77
C ASP A 274 20.12 17.10 -20.04
N LYS A 275 19.65 16.50 -18.94
CA LYS A 275 18.72 15.36 -18.97
C LYS A 275 17.29 15.89 -18.84
N VAL A 276 16.47 15.64 -19.85
CA VAL A 276 15.10 16.15 -19.95
C VAL A 276 14.11 15.00 -19.90
N GLU A 277 13.35 14.92 -18.82
CA GLU A 277 12.25 13.95 -18.68
C GLU A 277 10.93 14.60 -19.06
N ILE A 278 10.23 14.00 -20.04
CA ILE A 278 8.99 14.53 -20.59
C ILE A 278 7.88 13.49 -20.42
N LYS A 279 6.79 13.87 -19.77
CA LYS A 279 5.59 13.04 -19.64
C LYS A 279 4.59 13.45 -20.71
N VAL A 280 4.41 12.60 -21.71
CA VAL A 280 3.55 12.88 -22.86
C VAL A 280 2.11 12.50 -22.55
N GLN A 281 1.19 13.42 -22.82
CA GLN A 281 -0.26 13.19 -22.92
C GLN A 281 -0.79 13.93 -24.16
N ALA A 282 -0.27 13.54 -25.32
CA ALA A 282 -0.44 14.29 -26.55
C ALA A 282 -1.91 14.42 -26.95
N THR A 283 -2.32 15.64 -27.29
CA THR A 283 -3.62 15.94 -27.92
C THR A 283 -3.49 16.21 -29.43
N GLU A 284 -2.26 16.38 -29.90
CA GLU A 284 -1.86 16.65 -31.27
C GLU A 284 -0.54 15.93 -31.59
N ASN A 285 -0.13 15.94 -32.86
CA ASN A 285 1.16 15.39 -33.28
C ASN A 285 2.29 16.24 -32.70
N LEU A 286 3.39 15.60 -32.30
CA LEU A 286 4.52 16.28 -31.67
C LEU A 286 5.77 16.16 -32.55
N LYS A 287 6.59 17.22 -32.57
CA LYS A 287 7.92 17.27 -33.17
C LYS A 287 8.94 17.62 -32.09
N ILE A 288 9.95 16.79 -31.92
CA ILE A 288 11.14 17.13 -31.12
C ILE A 288 12.19 17.59 -32.12
N ALA A 289 12.48 18.89 -32.14
CA ALA A 289 13.49 19.50 -32.99
C ALA A 289 14.44 20.35 -32.17
N THR A 290 15.72 19.98 -32.11
CA THR A 290 16.74 20.78 -31.40
C THR A 290 18.14 20.39 -31.84
N THR A 291 19.03 21.39 -31.90
CA THR A 291 20.47 21.18 -32.16
C THR A 291 21.27 21.00 -30.87
N LYS A 292 20.65 21.22 -29.72
CA LYS A 292 21.28 21.08 -28.40
C LYS A 292 21.64 19.63 -28.12
N ALA A 293 22.75 19.42 -27.43
CA ALA A 293 23.19 18.09 -27.00
C ALA A 293 22.41 17.65 -25.75
N LEU A 294 21.29 16.94 -25.90
CA LEU A 294 20.40 16.56 -24.80
C LEU A 294 20.31 15.05 -24.61
N THR A 295 19.90 14.62 -23.42
CA THR A 295 19.35 13.27 -23.19
C THR A 295 17.87 13.40 -22.85
N ILE A 296 16.98 12.99 -23.77
CA ILE A 296 15.53 13.15 -23.62
C ILE A 296 14.88 11.79 -23.35
N THR A 297 14.15 11.68 -22.24
CA THR A 297 13.33 10.51 -21.95
C THR A 297 11.85 10.85 -22.05
N LEU A 298 11.13 10.16 -22.94
CA LEU A 298 9.70 10.29 -23.13
C LEU A 298 8.98 9.20 -22.34
N THR A 299 7.99 9.57 -21.54
CA THR A 299 7.09 8.65 -20.82
C THR A 299 5.63 9.02 -21.11
N GLY A 300 4.67 8.23 -20.64
CA GLY A 300 3.25 8.54 -20.80
C GLY A 300 2.62 7.92 -22.05
N ASN A 301 1.73 8.65 -22.73
CA ASN A 301 0.91 8.12 -23.81
C ASN A 301 0.66 9.17 -24.91
N PHE A 302 0.91 8.80 -26.17
CA PHE A 302 0.72 9.65 -27.34
C PHE A 302 -0.70 9.61 -27.93
N LYS A 303 -1.59 8.74 -27.45
CA LYS A 303 -3.00 8.61 -27.88
C LYS A 303 -3.15 8.49 -29.40
N LYS A 304 -2.29 7.68 -30.04
CA LYS A 304 -2.20 7.47 -31.49
C LYS A 304 -1.81 8.72 -32.29
N LYS A 305 -1.23 9.73 -31.65
CA LYS A 305 -0.62 10.88 -32.33
C LYS A 305 0.80 10.56 -32.77
N ASP A 306 1.21 11.18 -33.86
CA ASP A 306 2.53 10.96 -34.45
C ASP A 306 3.61 11.71 -33.66
N LEU A 307 4.82 11.17 -33.72
CA LEU A 307 6.02 11.77 -33.15
C LEU A 307 7.05 11.93 -34.27
N THR A 308 7.53 13.16 -34.51
CA THR A 308 8.67 13.42 -35.41
C THR A 308 9.90 13.81 -34.60
N ILE A 309 11.06 13.27 -34.95
CA ILE A 309 12.34 13.45 -34.25
C ILE A 309 13.36 14.02 -35.22
N ASP A 310 13.98 15.13 -34.85
CA ASP A 310 14.88 15.94 -35.67
C ASP A 310 15.95 16.56 -34.75
N VAL A 311 16.84 15.71 -34.24
CA VAL A 311 17.74 16.00 -33.11
C VAL A 311 19.15 15.44 -33.35
N PRO A 312 19.97 16.09 -34.21
CA PRO A 312 21.28 15.56 -34.60
C PRO A 312 22.21 15.24 -33.44
N ASN A 313 22.09 15.95 -32.31
CA ASN A 313 22.99 15.86 -31.16
C ASN A 313 22.34 15.30 -29.89
N ALA A 314 21.09 14.80 -29.94
CA ALA A 314 20.39 14.36 -28.73
C ALA A 314 20.03 12.87 -28.73
N HIS A 315 20.35 12.20 -27.63
CA HIS A 315 19.85 10.85 -27.39
C HIS A 315 18.39 10.90 -26.95
N ILE A 316 17.53 10.09 -27.58
CA ILE A 316 16.12 9.97 -27.24
C ILE A 316 15.81 8.56 -26.75
N THR A 317 15.30 8.43 -25.53
CA THR A 317 14.70 7.18 -25.04
C THR A 317 13.19 7.34 -25.02
N ASN A 318 12.47 6.56 -25.84
CA ASN A 318 11.02 6.55 -25.86
C ASN A 318 10.44 5.38 -25.06
N LYS A 319 9.99 5.68 -23.83
CA LYS A 319 9.24 4.77 -22.94
C LYS A 319 7.73 5.00 -23.01
N ALA A 320 7.25 5.94 -23.82
CA ALA A 320 5.84 6.25 -23.92
C ALA A 320 5.09 5.19 -24.75
N ALA A 321 3.81 5.01 -24.47
CA ALA A 321 2.94 4.07 -25.17
C ALA A 321 2.12 4.76 -26.28
N ASN A 322 1.70 3.94 -27.24
CA ASN A 322 0.66 4.26 -28.22
C ASN A 322 0.91 5.54 -29.03
N SER A 323 2.11 5.77 -29.55
CA SER A 323 2.24 6.73 -30.65
C SER A 323 1.67 6.13 -31.94
N GLY A 324 1.22 7.01 -32.84
CA GLY A 324 0.93 6.64 -34.22
C GLY A 324 2.24 6.27 -34.92
N THR A 325 2.58 7.00 -35.97
CA THR A 325 3.87 6.83 -36.63
C THR A 325 4.94 7.63 -35.89
N VAL A 326 6.04 6.98 -35.54
CA VAL A 326 7.29 7.65 -35.14
C VAL A 326 8.11 7.87 -36.40
N ARG A 327 8.50 9.12 -36.67
CA ARG A 327 9.34 9.49 -37.82
C ARG A 327 10.65 10.09 -37.34
N ILE A 328 11.76 9.44 -37.63
CA ILE A 328 13.11 9.90 -37.30
C ILE A 328 13.71 10.52 -38.55
N ASN A 329 13.87 11.83 -38.55
CA ASN A 329 14.49 12.58 -39.63
C ASN A 329 15.99 12.79 -39.40
N ASP A 330 16.41 12.95 -38.16
CA ASP A 330 17.82 13.15 -37.82
C ASP A 330 18.10 12.72 -36.36
N VAL A 331 19.05 11.80 -36.17
CA VAL A 331 19.67 11.44 -34.87
C VAL A 331 21.19 11.23 -35.03
N SER A 332 21.79 11.95 -35.97
CA SER A 332 23.06 11.58 -36.62
C SER A 332 24.20 11.22 -35.66
N ASN A 333 24.42 12.06 -34.64
CA ASN A 333 25.57 11.91 -33.74
C ASN A 333 25.25 11.06 -32.49
N THR A 334 24.05 10.49 -32.42
CA THR A 334 23.54 9.86 -31.20
C THR A 334 22.68 8.63 -31.51
N SER A 335 21.60 8.44 -30.75
CA SER A 335 20.75 7.25 -30.88
C SER A 335 19.31 7.52 -30.46
N TYR A 336 18.41 6.75 -31.03
CA TYR A 336 17.03 6.58 -30.58
C TYR A 336 16.87 5.20 -29.97
N GLU A 337 16.47 5.15 -28.70
CA GLU A 337 16.14 3.93 -27.98
C GLU A 337 14.63 3.80 -27.83
N GLN A 338 14.10 2.68 -28.29
CA GLN A 338 12.71 2.30 -28.12
C GLN A 338 12.55 1.33 -26.95
N VAL A 339 11.69 1.71 -26.00
CA VAL A 339 11.29 0.89 -24.84
C VAL A 339 9.77 0.73 -24.76
N GLY A 340 9.00 1.74 -25.17
CA GLY A 340 7.54 1.75 -25.14
C GLY A 340 6.91 1.02 -26.32
N SER A 341 5.75 1.48 -26.78
CA SER A 341 5.03 0.88 -27.93
C SER A 341 4.52 1.93 -28.94
N TYR A 342 4.49 1.56 -30.21
CA TYR A 342 3.97 2.38 -31.31
C TYR A 342 3.46 1.52 -32.47
N VAL A 343 2.79 2.16 -33.44
CA VAL A 343 2.24 1.48 -34.62
C VAL A 343 3.31 1.25 -35.69
N GLU A 344 4.10 2.28 -35.99
CA GLU A 344 5.10 2.24 -37.06
C GLU A 344 6.29 3.14 -36.73
N LEU A 345 7.50 2.71 -37.13
CA LEU A 345 8.70 3.54 -37.13
C LEU A 345 9.17 3.77 -38.57
N ILE A 346 9.36 5.03 -38.95
CA ILE A 346 9.93 5.46 -40.21
C ILE A 346 11.26 6.16 -39.92
N TYR A 347 12.34 5.71 -40.56
CA TYR A 347 13.68 6.25 -40.42
C TYR A 347 14.16 6.87 -41.75
N ASN A 348 14.42 8.17 -41.74
CA ASN A 348 14.73 8.99 -42.92
C ASN A 348 16.13 9.61 -42.89
N ASP A 349 16.92 9.33 -41.85
CA ASP A 349 18.18 10.02 -41.62
C ASP A 349 19.29 9.50 -42.56
N THR A 350 19.77 10.39 -43.43
CA THR A 350 20.82 10.13 -44.43
C THR A 350 22.23 10.31 -43.91
N ASN A 351 22.39 10.99 -42.77
CA ASN A 351 23.70 11.27 -42.17
C ASN A 351 24.21 10.09 -41.34
N GLY A 352 23.31 9.18 -40.98
CA GLY A 352 23.65 7.97 -40.25
C GLY A 352 23.37 8.11 -38.77
N GLY A 353 22.64 7.18 -38.17
CA GLY A 353 22.35 7.19 -36.74
C GLY A 353 22.12 5.80 -36.19
N ARG A 354 21.81 5.70 -34.89
CA ARG A 354 21.66 4.41 -34.20
C ARG A 354 20.25 4.22 -33.64
N ILE A 355 19.63 3.09 -33.95
CA ILE A 355 18.33 2.66 -33.40
C ILE A 355 18.54 1.46 -32.48
N ILE A 356 18.06 1.58 -31.25
CA ILE A 356 18.13 0.53 -30.23
C ILE A 356 16.70 0.08 -29.94
N ASN A 357 16.40 -1.20 -30.15
CA ASN A 357 15.18 -1.82 -29.64
C ASN A 357 15.50 -2.55 -28.33
N SER A 358 15.12 -1.95 -27.22
CA SER A 358 15.30 -2.52 -25.87
C SER A 358 14.10 -3.35 -25.42
N THR A 359 13.17 -3.66 -26.32
CA THR A 359 12.00 -4.53 -26.04
C THR A 359 12.26 -5.96 -26.50
N SER A 360 11.60 -6.93 -25.85
CA SER A 360 11.67 -8.34 -26.27
C SER A 360 10.93 -8.60 -27.58
N ALA A 361 9.94 -7.76 -27.91
CA ALA A 361 9.16 -7.88 -29.13
C ALA A 361 9.98 -7.41 -30.34
N PRO A 362 9.97 -8.15 -31.47
CA PRO A 362 10.60 -7.70 -32.69
C PRO A 362 9.99 -6.38 -33.17
N LEU A 363 10.86 -5.44 -33.51
CA LEU A 363 10.43 -4.13 -34.00
C LEU A 363 10.36 -4.07 -35.54
N ASN A 364 9.23 -3.62 -36.09
CA ASN A 364 9.11 -3.32 -37.52
C ASN A 364 9.51 -1.87 -37.80
N ILE A 365 10.29 -1.66 -38.86
CA ILE A 365 10.82 -0.35 -39.24
C ILE A 365 10.81 -0.17 -40.77
N THR A 366 10.46 1.03 -41.22
CA THR A 366 10.59 1.45 -42.62
C THR A 366 11.79 2.39 -42.74
N ILE A 367 12.74 2.07 -43.61
CA ILE A 367 13.96 2.84 -43.86
C ILE A 367 13.86 3.51 -45.23
N ALA A 368 14.00 4.83 -45.28
CA ALA A 368 13.94 5.59 -46.52
C ALA A 368 15.17 5.37 -47.41
N ALA A 369 15.02 5.71 -48.69
CA ALA A 369 16.13 5.72 -49.63
C ALA A 369 17.22 6.73 -49.20
N GLY A 370 18.47 6.34 -49.31
CA GLY A 370 19.66 7.10 -48.92
C GLY A 370 20.02 7.00 -47.43
N ALA A 371 19.17 6.39 -46.61
CA ALA A 371 19.40 6.33 -45.16
C ALA A 371 20.57 5.41 -44.80
N LYS A 372 21.27 5.79 -43.73
CA LYS A 372 22.32 4.97 -43.10
C LYS A 372 21.90 4.70 -41.66
N VAL A 373 21.96 3.46 -41.19
CA VAL A 373 21.49 3.16 -39.83
C VAL A 373 22.25 2.02 -39.18
N THR A 374 22.56 2.19 -37.89
CA THR A 374 23.05 1.13 -37.01
C THR A 374 21.92 0.61 -36.15
N LEU A 375 21.66 -0.70 -36.18
CA LEU A 375 20.58 -1.35 -35.45
C LEU A 375 21.12 -2.20 -34.30
N VAL A 376 20.42 -2.18 -33.17
CA VAL A 376 20.74 -2.96 -31.97
C VAL A 376 19.47 -3.59 -31.40
N GLY A 377 19.49 -4.90 -31.16
CA GLY A 377 18.39 -5.64 -30.54
C GLY A 377 17.64 -6.57 -31.51
N ASN A 378 16.34 -6.73 -31.29
CA ASN A 378 15.51 -7.65 -32.09
C ASN A 378 14.57 -6.88 -33.04
N PHE A 379 14.65 -7.16 -34.33
CA PHE A 379 13.83 -6.50 -35.36
C PHE A 379 13.01 -7.53 -36.12
N GLY A 380 11.75 -7.20 -36.37
CA GLY A 380 10.85 -8.00 -37.19
C GLY A 380 11.13 -7.76 -38.67
N LYS A 381 10.18 -7.11 -39.35
CA LYS A 381 10.30 -6.72 -40.75
C LYS A 381 10.89 -5.31 -40.89
N ILE A 382 12.02 -5.23 -41.59
CA ILE A 382 12.64 -3.99 -42.05
C ILE A 382 12.25 -3.77 -43.51
N THR A 383 11.47 -2.74 -43.80
CA THR A 383 11.11 -2.37 -45.18
C THR A 383 12.00 -1.24 -45.66
N VAL A 384 12.75 -1.45 -46.75
CA VAL A 384 13.70 -0.45 -47.26
C VAL A 384 13.21 0.07 -48.61
N LEU A 385 13.01 1.39 -48.71
CA LEU A 385 12.33 2.00 -49.85
C LEU A 385 13.24 2.22 -51.08
N GLY A 386 14.56 2.14 -50.92
CA GLY A 386 15.55 2.35 -51.98
C GLY A 386 16.95 1.93 -51.55
N ASN A 387 17.99 2.52 -52.16
CA ASN A 387 19.37 2.28 -51.74
C ASN A 387 19.57 2.70 -50.28
N ALA A 388 20.10 1.83 -49.41
CA ALA A 388 20.37 2.16 -48.01
C ALA A 388 21.52 1.33 -47.46
N GLU A 389 22.10 1.77 -46.35
CA GLU A 389 23.14 1.04 -45.61
C GLU A 389 22.69 0.76 -44.18
N ILE A 390 22.70 -0.51 -43.80
CA ILE A 390 22.28 -1.00 -42.48
C ILE A 390 23.47 -1.69 -41.84
N THR A 391 23.88 -1.26 -40.66
CA THR A 391 24.86 -1.97 -39.82
C THR A 391 24.13 -2.65 -38.66
N LEU A 392 24.31 -3.95 -38.49
CA LEU A 392 23.77 -4.71 -37.35
C LEU A 392 24.87 -4.85 -36.30
N GLU A 393 24.64 -4.32 -35.09
CA GLU A 393 25.53 -4.52 -33.95
C GLU A 393 25.53 -5.98 -33.47
N ALA A 394 26.51 -6.33 -32.63
CA ALA A 394 26.65 -7.69 -32.14
C ALA A 394 25.34 -8.25 -31.55
N ASN A 395 25.05 -9.51 -31.86
CA ASN A 395 23.83 -10.22 -31.43
C ASN A 395 22.49 -9.61 -31.90
N THR A 396 22.51 -8.68 -32.86
CA THR A 396 21.27 -8.12 -33.43
C THR A 396 20.62 -9.14 -34.35
N VAL A 397 19.32 -9.38 -34.13
CA VAL A 397 18.52 -10.31 -34.94
C VAL A 397 17.53 -9.53 -35.77
N VAL A 398 17.50 -9.80 -37.08
CA VAL A 398 16.51 -9.25 -38.01
C VAL A 398 15.76 -10.40 -38.68
N GLN A 399 14.44 -10.46 -38.50
CA GLN A 399 13.63 -11.53 -39.07
C GLN A 399 13.49 -11.40 -40.59
N GLU A 400 13.18 -10.21 -41.10
CA GLU A 400 13.02 -9.98 -42.54
C GLU A 400 13.58 -8.62 -42.98
N VAL A 401 14.40 -8.59 -44.01
CA VAL A 401 14.76 -7.37 -44.75
C VAL A 401 14.05 -7.39 -46.12
N ALA A 402 13.10 -6.48 -46.30
CA ALA A 402 12.29 -6.33 -47.50
C ALA A 402 12.74 -5.10 -48.32
N ALA A 403 13.51 -5.33 -49.39
CA ALA A 403 13.95 -4.26 -50.29
C ALA A 403 12.89 -3.97 -51.36
N VAL A 404 12.24 -2.80 -51.28
CA VAL A 404 11.22 -2.39 -52.26
C VAL A 404 11.87 -2.06 -53.60
N SER A 405 13.00 -1.34 -53.59
CA SER A 405 13.76 -1.01 -54.78
C SER A 405 15.23 -0.77 -54.42
N GLY A 406 16.13 -0.75 -55.42
CA GLY A 406 17.54 -0.44 -55.21
C GLY A 406 18.34 -1.57 -54.53
N VAL A 407 19.51 -1.20 -54.00
CA VAL A 407 20.45 -2.11 -53.31
C VAL A 407 20.55 -1.73 -51.83
N VAL A 408 20.21 -2.68 -50.96
CA VAL A 408 20.34 -2.55 -49.50
C VAL A 408 21.61 -3.26 -49.06
N LYS A 409 22.59 -2.51 -48.54
CA LYS A 409 23.81 -3.08 -47.96
C LYS A 409 23.58 -3.34 -46.48
N VAL A 410 23.76 -4.59 -46.05
CA VAL A 410 23.66 -4.99 -44.64
C VAL A 410 25.01 -5.49 -44.15
N ILE A 411 25.62 -4.75 -43.22
CA ILE A 411 26.89 -5.10 -42.58
C ILE A 411 26.59 -5.76 -41.24
N THR A 412 27.06 -6.98 -41.02
CA THR A 412 26.76 -7.76 -39.80
C THR A 412 27.98 -7.90 -38.91
N LYS A 413 27.87 -7.56 -37.62
CA LYS A 413 28.90 -7.85 -36.61
C LYS A 413 28.71 -9.24 -36.00
N GLU A 414 29.62 -9.63 -35.11
CA GLU A 414 29.61 -10.94 -34.44
C GLU A 414 28.25 -11.29 -33.82
N GLY A 415 27.74 -12.48 -34.13
CA GLY A 415 26.45 -12.97 -33.65
C GLY A 415 25.21 -12.30 -34.27
N ALA A 416 25.37 -11.25 -35.10
CA ALA A 416 24.25 -10.62 -35.79
C ALA A 416 23.79 -11.47 -36.99
N LYS A 417 22.47 -11.50 -37.24
CA LYS A 417 21.90 -12.28 -38.36
C LYS A 417 20.67 -11.64 -38.99
N VAL A 418 20.51 -11.90 -40.29
CA VAL A 418 19.29 -11.65 -41.07
C VAL A 418 18.69 -13.01 -41.44
N GLU A 419 17.47 -13.31 -41.01
CA GLU A 419 16.87 -14.63 -41.21
C GLU A 419 16.26 -14.79 -42.61
N LYS A 420 15.72 -13.70 -43.17
CA LYS A 420 15.04 -13.71 -44.47
C LYS A 420 15.23 -12.39 -45.20
N THR A 421 15.34 -12.46 -46.52
CA THR A 421 15.30 -11.29 -47.41
C THR A 421 14.14 -11.44 -48.40
N THR A 422 13.46 -10.33 -48.71
CA THR A 422 12.32 -10.29 -49.64
C THR A 422 12.32 -8.98 -50.46
N GLY A 423 11.39 -8.88 -51.42
CA GLY A 423 11.15 -7.66 -52.19
C GLY A 423 11.70 -7.72 -53.62
N SER A 424 11.53 -6.62 -54.37
CA SER A 424 11.98 -6.47 -55.76
C SER A 424 13.38 -5.85 -55.89
N GLY A 425 13.94 -5.29 -54.82
CA GLY A 425 15.33 -4.84 -54.76
C GLY A 425 16.31 -5.96 -54.38
N THR A 426 17.59 -5.62 -54.29
CA THR A 426 18.67 -6.54 -53.91
C THR A 426 19.10 -6.26 -52.46
N VAL A 427 19.28 -7.30 -51.64
CA VAL A 427 19.87 -7.20 -50.30
C VAL A 427 21.23 -7.89 -50.28
N GLU A 428 22.28 -7.13 -50.01
CA GLU A 428 23.67 -7.60 -49.93
C GLU A 428 24.09 -7.70 -48.46
N VAL A 429 24.17 -8.93 -47.92
CA VAL A 429 24.60 -9.16 -46.53
C VAL A 429 26.09 -9.45 -46.51
N THR A 430 26.87 -8.57 -45.86
CA THR A 430 28.32 -8.68 -45.73
C THR A 430 28.69 -8.85 -44.25
N PRO A 431 29.36 -9.95 -43.86
CA PRO A 431 29.98 -10.06 -42.55
C PRO A 431 31.04 -8.97 -42.40
N SER A 432 31.09 -8.28 -41.26
CA SER A 432 32.20 -7.38 -40.96
C SER A 432 33.49 -8.20 -40.97
N THR A 433 34.44 -7.84 -41.83
CA THR A 433 35.75 -8.50 -41.89
C THR A 433 36.34 -8.46 -40.48
N PRO A 434 36.60 -9.61 -39.83
CA PRO A 434 37.20 -9.62 -38.51
C PRO A 434 38.53 -8.87 -38.63
N GLY A 435 38.66 -7.75 -37.93
CA GLY A 435 39.92 -7.01 -37.88
C GLY A 435 41.00 -7.98 -37.40
N GLY A 436 41.92 -8.35 -38.28
CA GLY A 436 43.00 -9.27 -37.97
C GLY A 436 43.92 -8.67 -36.91
N GLY A 437 43.73 -9.10 -35.66
CA GLY A 437 44.53 -8.65 -34.53
C GLY A 437 44.34 -9.57 -33.34
N GLY A 438 45.32 -10.47 -33.13
CA GLY A 438 45.44 -11.33 -31.96
C GLY A 438 44.45 -12.49 -31.94
N GLY A 439 44.96 -13.72 -32.04
CA GLY A 439 44.15 -14.91 -31.80
C GLY A 439 43.40 -14.77 -30.47
N PRO A 440 42.09 -15.03 -30.42
CA PRO A 440 41.34 -14.94 -29.20
C PRO A 440 41.96 -15.95 -28.23
N THR A 441 42.51 -15.45 -27.13
CA THR A 441 42.49 -16.20 -25.89
C THR A 441 41.07 -16.72 -25.74
N PRO A 442 40.85 -18.03 -25.50
CA PRO A 442 39.51 -18.59 -25.38
C PRO A 442 38.65 -17.70 -24.48
N PRO A 443 37.40 -17.35 -24.85
CA PRO A 443 36.61 -16.44 -24.05
C PRO A 443 36.47 -17.04 -22.66
N ALA A 444 37.07 -16.37 -21.67
CA ALA A 444 36.77 -16.65 -20.29
C ALA A 444 35.27 -16.40 -20.10
N LEU A 445 34.60 -17.37 -19.48
CA LEU A 445 33.18 -17.36 -19.20
C LEU A 445 32.67 -15.97 -18.79
N ALA A 446 31.84 -15.35 -19.63
CA ALA A 446 31.23 -14.05 -19.37
C ALA A 446 29.76 -14.25 -19.00
N LEU A 447 29.42 -13.98 -17.74
CA LEU A 447 28.03 -13.75 -17.35
C LEU A 447 27.52 -12.58 -18.19
N SER A 448 26.57 -12.85 -19.09
CA SER A 448 26.10 -11.84 -20.03
C SER A 448 25.13 -10.89 -19.34
N LYS A 449 24.29 -11.40 -18.44
CA LYS A 449 23.33 -10.58 -17.69
C LYS A 449 22.79 -11.30 -16.46
N ILE A 450 22.52 -10.53 -15.41
CA ILE A 450 21.65 -10.95 -14.31
C ILE A 450 20.41 -10.06 -14.40
N ASP A 451 19.24 -10.68 -14.46
CA ASP A 451 17.95 -9.97 -14.47
C ASP A 451 17.09 -10.40 -13.29
N ALA A 452 16.27 -9.48 -12.81
CA ALA A 452 15.36 -9.72 -11.70
C ALA A 452 13.95 -9.33 -12.16
N GLY A 453 13.03 -10.30 -12.15
CA GLY A 453 11.61 -10.01 -12.30
C GLY A 453 11.12 -9.31 -11.03
N VAL A 454 10.90 -8.00 -11.08
CA VAL A 454 10.43 -7.22 -9.93
C VAL A 454 9.13 -6.48 -10.26
N SER A 455 8.13 -6.59 -9.41
CA SER A 455 6.85 -5.86 -9.50
C SER A 455 6.67 -4.89 -8.30
N GLY A 456 5.89 -3.82 -8.46
CA GLY A 456 5.44 -3.01 -7.32
C GLY A 456 6.32 -1.83 -6.87
N GLY A 457 7.08 -1.20 -7.77
CA GLY A 457 7.84 0.03 -7.49
C GLY A 457 8.76 0.42 -8.65
N THR A 458 9.40 1.59 -8.56
CA THR A 458 10.58 1.90 -9.38
C THR A 458 11.78 1.20 -8.76
N PHE A 459 12.45 0.33 -9.50
CA PHE A 459 13.70 -0.30 -9.08
C PHE A 459 14.82 0.06 -10.06
N THR A 460 16.05 -0.02 -9.58
CA THR A 460 17.25 0.08 -10.39
C THR A 460 18.07 -1.18 -10.18
N ALA A 461 18.40 -1.85 -11.28
CA ALA A 461 19.33 -2.95 -11.32
C ALA A 461 20.63 -2.45 -11.93
N THR A 462 21.75 -2.61 -11.21
CA THR A 462 23.09 -2.34 -11.75
C THR A 462 23.85 -3.66 -11.81
N ASN A 463 24.39 -3.99 -12.98
CA ASN A 463 25.11 -5.24 -13.19
C ASN A 463 26.60 -4.98 -13.44
N THR A 464 27.45 -5.75 -12.76
CA THR A 464 28.87 -5.93 -13.08
C THR A 464 29.16 -7.42 -13.23
N ALA A 465 30.33 -7.82 -13.73
CA ALA A 465 30.60 -9.22 -14.11
C ALA A 465 30.27 -10.27 -13.03
N ASP A 466 30.48 -9.95 -11.74
CA ASP A 466 30.28 -10.88 -10.62
C ASP A 466 29.42 -10.28 -9.48
N ARG A 467 28.86 -9.08 -9.66
CA ARG A 467 28.09 -8.37 -8.62
C ARG A 467 26.88 -7.63 -9.19
N TYR A 468 25.70 -7.86 -8.60
CA TYR A 468 24.42 -7.31 -9.02
C TYR A 468 23.76 -6.51 -7.91
N ILE A 469 23.45 -5.24 -8.15
CA ILE A 469 22.79 -4.39 -7.16
C ILE A 469 21.30 -4.32 -7.49
N LEU A 470 20.47 -4.80 -6.56
CA LEU A 470 19.03 -4.74 -6.62
C LEU A 470 18.51 -3.67 -5.66
N SER A 471 18.18 -2.49 -6.22
CA SER A 471 17.79 -1.31 -5.46
C SER A 471 16.33 -0.92 -5.70
N GLY A 472 15.53 -0.77 -4.66
CA GLY A 472 14.10 -0.45 -4.79
C GLY A 472 13.38 -0.20 -3.47
N PRO A 473 12.10 0.23 -3.48
CA PRO A 473 11.34 0.39 -2.25
C PRO A 473 11.11 -0.97 -1.58
N ALA A 474 10.98 -0.98 -0.26
CA ALA A 474 10.80 -2.20 0.53
C ALA A 474 9.63 -3.09 0.07
N THR A 475 8.61 -2.50 -0.57
CA THR A 475 7.41 -3.17 -1.06
C THR A 475 7.57 -3.81 -2.44
N ALA A 476 8.66 -3.56 -3.16
CA ALA A 476 8.87 -4.14 -4.47
C ALA A 476 9.07 -5.65 -4.35
N GLN A 477 8.32 -6.44 -5.12
CA GLN A 477 8.28 -7.89 -5.06
C GLN A 477 9.19 -8.52 -6.10
N LEU A 478 10.19 -9.27 -5.66
CA LEU A 478 11.00 -10.16 -6.48
C LEU A 478 10.17 -11.43 -6.79
N SER A 479 9.95 -11.69 -8.07
CA SER A 479 9.24 -12.86 -8.59
C SER A 479 10.19 -13.90 -9.20
N SER A 480 11.33 -13.46 -9.73
CA SER A 480 12.34 -14.32 -10.33
C SER A 480 13.71 -13.66 -10.33
N LEU A 481 14.75 -14.48 -10.25
CA LEU A 481 16.11 -14.10 -10.59
C LEU A 481 16.53 -14.95 -11.78
N THR A 482 16.90 -14.29 -12.87
CA THR A 482 17.32 -14.91 -14.12
C THR A 482 18.79 -14.63 -14.36
N LEU A 483 19.60 -15.68 -14.43
CA LEU A 483 21.00 -15.61 -14.79
C LEU A 483 21.11 -15.95 -16.27
N GLU A 484 21.52 -14.98 -17.10
CA GLU A 484 21.87 -15.23 -18.49
C GLU A 484 23.40 -15.38 -18.59
N ALA A 485 23.83 -16.49 -19.17
CA ALA A 485 25.24 -16.78 -19.39
C ALA A 485 25.44 -17.41 -20.76
N SER A 486 26.47 -16.99 -21.47
CA SER A 486 26.96 -17.75 -22.63
C SER A 486 27.69 -18.98 -22.10
N LEU A 487 27.14 -20.17 -22.39
CA LEU A 487 27.64 -21.40 -21.78
C LEU A 487 28.68 -22.13 -22.64
N ASP A 488 28.81 -21.86 -23.93
CA ASP A 488 29.77 -22.51 -24.85
C ASP A 488 29.90 -24.03 -24.59
N GLY A 489 28.77 -24.74 -24.44
CA GLY A 489 28.73 -26.18 -24.16
C GLY A 489 29.06 -26.61 -22.71
N PHE A 490 29.17 -25.70 -21.75
CA PHE A 490 29.13 -26.00 -20.31
C PHE A 490 27.69 -26.27 -19.84
N THR A 491 27.52 -27.18 -18.88
CA THR A 491 26.31 -27.30 -18.06
C THR A 491 26.46 -26.42 -16.83
N ALA A 492 25.53 -25.49 -16.64
CA ALA A 492 25.51 -24.61 -15.47
C ALA A 492 24.58 -25.16 -14.39
N THR A 493 25.05 -25.16 -13.15
CA THR A 493 24.30 -25.59 -11.97
C THR A 493 24.39 -24.52 -10.89
N ILE A 494 23.26 -23.99 -10.43
CA ILE A 494 23.25 -23.26 -9.15
C ILE A 494 23.38 -24.30 -8.04
N VAL A 495 24.54 -24.31 -7.39
CA VAL A 495 24.85 -25.22 -6.29
C VAL A 495 24.15 -24.73 -5.04
N SER A 496 24.36 -23.46 -4.68
CA SER A 496 23.74 -22.86 -3.50
C SER A 496 23.45 -21.37 -3.65
N VAL A 497 22.53 -20.88 -2.83
CA VAL A 497 22.23 -19.45 -2.64
C VAL A 497 22.29 -19.17 -1.14
N ASP A 498 23.19 -18.29 -0.72
CA ASP A 498 23.53 -17.97 0.66
C ASP A 498 23.77 -19.22 1.52
N GLY A 499 24.44 -20.22 0.92
CA GLY A 499 24.71 -21.53 1.54
C GLY A 499 23.54 -22.53 1.52
N VAL A 500 22.33 -22.13 1.11
CA VAL A 500 21.19 -23.05 0.90
C VAL A 500 21.42 -23.82 -0.40
N GLN A 501 21.46 -25.15 -0.34
CA GLN A 501 21.64 -26.01 -1.51
C GLN A 501 20.40 -25.98 -2.41
N VAL A 502 20.57 -25.64 -3.69
CA VAL A 502 19.49 -25.56 -4.69
C VAL A 502 19.63 -26.65 -5.75
N ASN A 503 20.87 -26.95 -6.19
CA ASN A 503 21.23 -27.99 -7.17
C ASN A 503 20.35 -28.01 -8.42
N LYS A 504 20.09 -26.83 -8.99
CA LYS A 504 19.31 -26.70 -10.23
C LYS A 504 20.25 -26.51 -11.41
N SER A 505 20.25 -27.48 -12.32
CA SER A 505 21.09 -27.49 -13.51
C SER A 505 20.32 -27.14 -14.77
N TYR A 506 21.03 -26.61 -15.75
CA TYR A 506 20.59 -26.47 -17.12
C TYR A 506 21.76 -26.72 -18.06
N THR A 507 21.46 -27.35 -19.18
CA THR A 507 22.38 -27.59 -20.28
C THR A 507 21.82 -26.89 -21.50
N GLU A 508 22.64 -26.13 -22.21
CA GLU A 508 22.26 -25.42 -23.44
C GLU A 508 21.61 -26.42 -24.44
N PRO A 509 20.31 -26.31 -24.74
CA PRO A 509 19.67 -27.18 -25.71
C PRO A 509 20.07 -26.69 -27.10
N THR A 510 20.38 -27.63 -27.99
CA THR A 510 20.96 -27.35 -29.30
C THR A 510 20.03 -26.60 -30.27
N THR A 511 18.83 -26.19 -29.87
CA THR A 511 17.76 -25.76 -30.78
C THR A 511 16.95 -24.52 -30.36
N ASP A 512 17.06 -24.08 -29.12
CA ASP A 512 16.29 -23.00 -28.54
C ASP A 512 17.24 -22.10 -27.77
N ASN A 513 17.54 -20.93 -28.32
CA ASN A 513 18.51 -19.91 -27.88
C ASN A 513 18.23 -19.32 -26.47
N ASN A 514 17.69 -20.10 -25.54
CA ASN A 514 17.34 -19.66 -24.21
C ASN A 514 18.51 -19.90 -23.25
N ASN A 515 19.49 -19.02 -23.31
CA ASN A 515 20.73 -19.10 -22.52
C ASN A 515 20.54 -18.58 -21.08
N SER A 516 19.36 -18.84 -20.50
CA SER A 516 18.92 -18.26 -19.23
C SER A 516 18.55 -19.33 -18.19
N LEU A 517 19.05 -19.16 -16.97
CA LEU A 517 18.74 -19.97 -15.82
C LEU A 517 17.90 -19.12 -14.85
N THR A 518 16.60 -19.38 -14.81
CA THR A 518 15.69 -18.70 -13.87
C THR A 518 15.49 -19.53 -12.60
N VAL A 519 15.74 -18.92 -11.45
CA VAL A 519 15.34 -19.41 -10.15
C VAL A 519 14.28 -18.48 -9.55
N SER A 520 13.17 -19.06 -9.10
CA SER A 520 12.18 -18.32 -8.31
C SER A 520 12.67 -18.21 -6.87
N PRO A 521 12.33 -17.15 -6.12
CA PRO A 521 12.66 -17.03 -4.70
C PRO A 521 12.29 -18.26 -3.87
N ASN A 522 11.14 -18.88 -4.15
CA ASN A 522 10.68 -20.10 -3.46
C ASN A 522 11.58 -21.33 -3.69
N GLN A 523 12.54 -21.28 -4.62
CA GLN A 523 13.49 -22.38 -4.88
C GLN A 523 14.78 -22.29 -4.06
N PHE A 524 15.06 -21.11 -3.49
CA PHE A 524 16.26 -20.89 -2.70
C PHE A 524 15.97 -20.22 -1.35
N LEU A 525 14.71 -19.89 -1.10
CA LEU A 525 14.22 -19.54 0.21
C LEU A 525 13.49 -20.72 0.83
N PRO A 526 13.69 -20.94 2.13
CA PRO A 526 13.12 -22.05 2.90
C PRO A 526 11.60 -21.91 3.12
N VAL A 527 11.01 -20.77 2.78
CA VAL A 527 9.60 -20.45 3.02
C VAL A 527 8.86 -20.31 1.68
N PRO A 528 7.82 -21.11 1.40
CA PRO A 528 6.98 -20.92 0.23
C PRO A 528 6.14 -19.65 0.39
N LEU A 529 6.43 -18.63 -0.42
CA LEU A 529 5.67 -17.37 -0.44
C LEU A 529 4.66 -17.41 -1.58
N GLN A 530 3.38 -17.20 -1.28
CA GLN A 530 2.29 -17.29 -2.25
C GLN A 530 2.26 -16.14 -3.27
N ASP A 531 2.79 -14.94 -2.91
CA ASP A 531 2.64 -13.71 -3.71
C ASP A 531 3.99 -13.01 -4.02
N GLY A 532 5.10 -13.76 -4.11
CA GLY A 532 6.44 -13.19 -4.32
C GLY A 532 7.08 -12.60 -3.06
N LEU A 533 8.34 -12.18 -3.15
CA LEU A 533 9.13 -11.74 -1.99
C LEU A 533 9.41 -10.24 -2.06
N SER A 534 8.93 -9.47 -1.09
CA SER A 534 9.26 -8.04 -1.04
C SER A 534 10.76 -7.82 -0.79
N LEU A 535 11.39 -6.79 -1.38
CA LEU A 535 12.80 -6.48 -1.17
C LEU A 535 13.12 -6.22 0.30
N GLY A 536 12.18 -5.64 1.05
CA GLY A 536 12.30 -5.48 2.51
C GLY A 536 12.36 -6.84 3.21
N SER A 537 11.48 -7.78 2.84
CA SER A 537 11.51 -9.14 3.38
C SER A 537 12.78 -9.88 2.98
N LEU A 538 13.20 -9.81 1.71
CA LEU A 538 14.43 -10.42 1.24
C LEU A 538 15.62 -9.93 2.09
N LYS A 539 15.79 -8.61 2.20
CA LYS A 539 16.85 -7.98 3.01
C LYS A 539 16.80 -8.42 4.47
N SER A 540 15.61 -8.59 5.05
CA SER A 540 15.47 -9.10 6.42
C SER A 540 15.95 -10.55 6.60
N PHE A 541 15.78 -11.41 5.57
CA PHE A 541 16.15 -12.83 5.64
C PHE A 541 17.61 -13.08 5.31
N VAL A 542 18.14 -12.45 4.26
CA VAL A 542 19.48 -12.74 3.72
C VAL A 542 20.49 -11.61 4.00
N GLY A 543 20.04 -10.49 4.55
CA GLY A 543 20.89 -9.32 4.78
C GLY A 543 21.06 -8.44 3.55
N GLU A 544 22.18 -7.71 3.51
CA GLU A 544 22.49 -6.74 2.44
C GLU A 544 23.11 -7.39 1.21
N GLU A 545 23.58 -8.63 1.32
CA GLU A 545 24.28 -9.35 0.26
C GLU A 545 23.78 -10.80 0.21
N VAL A 546 23.44 -11.30 -0.97
CA VAL A 546 23.15 -12.73 -1.25
C VAL A 546 24.27 -13.30 -2.10
N ILE A 547 24.80 -14.45 -1.71
CA ILE A 547 25.86 -15.12 -2.47
C ILE A 547 25.30 -16.30 -3.25
N ILE A 548 25.47 -16.34 -4.56
CA ILE A 548 25.08 -17.47 -5.42
C ILE A 548 26.34 -18.21 -5.87
N GLU A 549 26.41 -19.51 -5.59
CA GLU A 549 27.47 -20.38 -6.06
C GLU A 549 27.01 -21.13 -7.32
N LEU A 550 27.73 -20.91 -8.41
CA LEU A 550 27.53 -21.55 -9.70
C LEU A 550 28.63 -22.57 -9.96
N LYS A 551 28.25 -23.80 -10.30
CA LYS A 551 29.15 -24.84 -10.79
C LYS A 551 28.90 -25.08 -12.26
N LEU A 552 29.97 -25.03 -13.03
CA LEU A 552 29.96 -25.18 -14.48
C LEU A 552 30.75 -26.42 -14.83
N THR A 553 30.20 -27.26 -15.71
CA THR A 553 30.82 -28.54 -16.07
C THR A 553 30.83 -28.75 -17.58
N LYS A 554 31.99 -29.07 -18.16
CA LYS A 554 32.15 -29.42 -19.58
C LYS A 554 33.11 -30.62 -19.69
N GLY A 555 32.57 -31.81 -19.91
CA GLY A 555 33.37 -33.04 -19.80
C GLY A 555 33.91 -33.23 -18.38
N SER A 556 35.23 -33.34 -18.23
CA SER A 556 35.91 -33.43 -16.92
C SER A 556 36.27 -32.07 -16.31
N GLU A 557 36.07 -30.97 -17.04
CA GLU A 557 36.37 -29.63 -16.54
C GLU A 557 35.25 -29.15 -15.62
N VAL A 558 35.64 -28.62 -14.45
CA VAL A 558 34.73 -28.08 -13.43
C VAL A 558 35.22 -26.70 -13.01
N VAL A 559 34.36 -25.69 -13.12
CA VAL A 559 34.64 -24.32 -12.68
C VAL A 559 33.56 -23.88 -11.70
N THR A 560 33.96 -23.36 -10.55
CA THR A 560 33.05 -22.73 -9.59
C THR A 560 33.17 -21.21 -9.68
N LYS A 561 32.03 -20.52 -9.78
CA LYS A 561 31.94 -19.06 -9.73
C LYS A 561 31.01 -18.63 -8.60
N THR A 562 31.30 -17.47 -8.04
CA THR A 562 30.49 -16.84 -7.00
C THR A 562 29.94 -15.52 -7.53
N ILE A 563 28.62 -15.34 -7.41
CA ILE A 563 27.93 -14.10 -7.75
C ILE A 563 27.42 -13.48 -6.46
N THR A 564 27.61 -12.18 -6.29
CA THR A 564 27.03 -11.44 -5.16
C THR A 564 25.85 -10.59 -5.63
N ILE A 565 24.73 -10.63 -4.92
CA ILE A 565 23.59 -9.73 -5.12
C ILE A 565 23.48 -8.79 -3.93
N ASP A 566 23.70 -7.51 -4.14
CA ASP A 566 23.46 -6.49 -3.13
C ASP A 566 21.99 -6.09 -3.11
N ILE A 567 21.40 -5.99 -1.93
CA ILE A 567 20.00 -5.59 -1.75
C ILE A 567 19.95 -4.22 -1.08
N GLU A 568 19.56 -3.22 -1.87
CA GLU A 568 19.40 -1.86 -1.41
C GLU A 568 17.92 -1.48 -1.31
N VAL A 569 17.45 -1.22 -0.09
CA VAL A 569 16.08 -0.73 0.13
C VAL A 569 16.09 0.79 0.17
N VAL A 570 15.50 1.44 -0.82
CA VAL A 570 15.50 2.91 -0.96
C VAL A 570 14.34 3.53 -0.20
N GLY A 571 14.66 4.42 0.75
CA GLY A 571 13.72 5.13 1.61
C GLY A 571 13.61 4.53 3.02
N ALA A 572 12.88 5.19 3.92
CA ALA A 572 12.55 4.58 5.20
C ALA A 572 11.77 3.29 4.91
N ASN A 573 12.23 2.16 5.44
CA ASN A 573 11.56 0.87 5.29
C ASN A 573 10.57 0.69 6.45
N PRO A 574 9.29 1.11 6.34
CA PRO A 574 8.30 0.87 7.39
C PRO A 574 8.01 -0.63 7.60
N ASN A 575 8.51 -1.49 6.70
CA ASN A 575 8.32 -2.93 6.67
C ASN A 575 9.62 -3.69 7.04
N GLU A 576 10.67 -3.00 7.51
CA GLU A 576 11.80 -3.68 8.16
C GLU A 576 11.36 -3.98 9.57
N TRP A 577 10.91 -5.21 9.79
CA TRP A 577 10.43 -5.63 11.10
C TRP A 577 11.59 -6.12 11.96
N PHE A 578 12.46 -6.93 11.35
CA PHE A 578 13.65 -7.50 11.98
C PHE A 578 14.82 -7.64 10.99
N GLN A 579 16.01 -7.84 11.54
CA GLN A 579 17.23 -8.23 10.80
C GLN A 579 17.86 -9.43 11.51
N PHE A 580 18.18 -10.49 10.77
CA PHE A 580 19.00 -11.59 11.27
C PHE A 580 20.48 -11.23 11.17
N LYS A 581 21.24 -11.58 12.21
CA LYS A 581 22.69 -11.47 12.23
C LYS A 581 23.29 -12.76 12.78
N ARG A 582 24.05 -13.46 11.96
CA ARG A 582 24.86 -14.59 12.42
C ARG A 582 26.12 -14.09 13.11
N THR A 583 26.41 -14.59 14.29
CA THR A 583 27.66 -14.32 15.00
C THR A 583 28.77 -15.27 14.50
N THR A 584 30.02 -14.97 14.81
CA THR A 584 31.18 -15.79 14.39
C THR A 584 31.15 -17.20 14.98
N ASP A 585 30.50 -17.38 16.13
CA ASP A 585 30.26 -18.67 16.78
C ASP A 585 28.92 -19.30 16.36
N GLY A 586 28.32 -18.84 15.25
CA GLY A 586 27.14 -19.44 14.62
C GLY A 586 25.83 -19.30 15.39
N ASN A 587 25.78 -18.45 16.43
CA ASN A 587 24.53 -18.02 17.04
C ASN A 587 23.80 -17.04 16.12
N VAL A 588 22.51 -16.82 16.39
CA VAL A 588 21.66 -15.89 15.63
C VAL A 588 21.18 -14.79 16.55
N GLU A 589 21.33 -13.56 16.10
CA GLU A 589 20.73 -12.39 16.73
C GLU A 589 19.60 -11.89 15.82
N VAL A 590 18.43 -11.64 16.41
CA VAL A 590 17.26 -11.09 15.70
C VAL A 590 17.05 -9.67 16.20
N GLU A 591 17.45 -8.66 15.42
CA GLU A 591 17.30 -7.26 15.82
C GLU A 591 15.97 -6.69 15.32
N TRP A 592 15.09 -6.29 16.23
CA TRP A 592 13.81 -5.68 15.88
C TRP A 592 13.98 -4.20 15.51
N LYS A 593 13.70 -3.85 14.25
CA LYS A 593 13.83 -2.47 13.75
C LYS A 593 12.61 -1.61 14.10
N ASN A 594 11.41 -2.21 14.22
CA ASN A 594 10.19 -1.53 14.65
C ASN A 594 9.68 -2.02 16.01
N LYS A 595 10.46 -1.76 17.07
CA LYS A 595 10.20 -2.25 18.43
C LYS A 595 8.80 -1.92 18.97
N SER A 596 8.19 -0.82 18.50
CA SER A 596 6.88 -0.34 18.98
C SER A 596 5.66 -1.01 18.32
N ALA A 597 5.86 -1.72 17.20
CA ALA A 597 4.79 -2.38 16.48
C ALA A 597 4.34 -3.66 17.17
N LYS A 598 3.07 -4.00 16.96
CA LYS A 598 2.51 -5.27 17.42
C LYS A 598 2.95 -6.39 16.49
N ILE A 599 3.10 -7.60 17.03
CA ILE A 599 3.37 -8.79 16.20
C ILE A 599 2.27 -8.97 15.15
N THR A 600 1.03 -8.62 15.50
CA THR A 600 -0.10 -8.65 14.56
C THR A 600 0.01 -7.70 13.38
N ASP A 601 0.80 -6.62 13.50
CA ASP A 601 0.95 -5.64 12.42
C ASP A 601 1.75 -6.24 11.23
N MET A 602 2.50 -7.33 11.45
CA MET A 602 3.13 -8.12 10.39
C MET A 602 2.15 -9.05 9.66
N TYR A 603 1.01 -9.40 10.28
CA TYR A 603 0.05 -10.37 9.72
C TYR A 603 -0.59 -9.85 8.42
N ASP A 604 -0.77 -8.54 8.29
CA ASP A 604 -1.46 -7.90 7.14
C ASP A 604 -0.64 -7.91 5.83
N TYR A 605 0.63 -8.33 5.85
CA TYR A 605 1.52 -8.14 4.69
C TYR A 605 1.76 -9.37 3.81
N THR A 606 1.60 -10.62 4.30
CA THR A 606 2.02 -11.82 3.53
C THR A 606 1.26 -13.14 3.82
N GLN A 607 0.29 -13.20 4.74
CA GLN A 607 -0.28 -14.49 5.20
C GLN A 607 -1.78 -14.36 5.50
N THR A 608 -2.55 -15.47 5.38
CA THR A 608 -4.01 -15.44 5.64
C THR A 608 -4.38 -15.56 7.12
N ASN A 609 -3.46 -16.03 7.99
CA ASN A 609 -3.67 -16.13 9.43
C ASN A 609 -2.35 -16.13 10.25
N GLU A 610 -2.49 -15.98 11.58
CA GLU A 610 -1.39 -15.91 12.56
C GLU A 610 -0.52 -17.17 12.63
N GLN A 611 -1.10 -18.37 12.49
CA GLN A 611 -0.36 -19.63 12.52
C GLN A 611 0.66 -19.68 11.39
N GLN A 612 0.21 -19.37 10.17
CA GLN A 612 1.05 -19.40 8.98
C GLN A 612 2.23 -18.41 9.09
N PHE A 613 2.02 -17.26 9.73
CA PHE A 613 3.09 -16.31 10.04
C PHE A 613 4.12 -16.90 11.01
N LEU A 614 3.66 -17.46 12.14
CA LEU A 614 4.54 -18.02 13.16
C LEU A 614 5.37 -19.18 12.62
N ASP A 615 4.74 -20.06 11.84
CA ASP A 615 5.43 -21.19 11.20
C ASP A 615 6.51 -20.70 10.23
N ASN A 616 6.18 -19.70 9.41
CA ASN A 616 7.13 -19.14 8.44
C ASN A 616 8.25 -18.33 9.10
N PHE A 617 7.96 -17.64 10.19
CA PHE A 617 8.97 -16.94 10.98
C PHE A 617 9.96 -17.92 11.60
N MET A 618 9.47 -19.01 12.19
CA MET A 618 10.32 -20.05 12.77
C MET A 618 11.09 -20.86 11.73
N LEU A 619 10.48 -21.14 10.57
CA LEU A 619 11.17 -21.75 9.42
C LEU A 619 12.31 -20.86 8.92
N GLY A 620 12.07 -19.54 8.84
CA GLY A 620 13.10 -18.57 8.48
C GLY A 620 14.28 -18.56 9.46
N ILE A 621 14.00 -18.60 10.77
CA ILE A 621 15.03 -18.74 11.80
C ILE A 621 15.80 -20.05 11.64
N ALA A 622 15.09 -21.18 11.50
CA ALA A 622 15.70 -22.50 11.40
C ALA A 622 16.65 -22.58 10.19
N ALA A 623 16.21 -22.12 9.03
CA ALA A 623 17.02 -22.09 7.83
C ALA A 623 18.20 -21.10 7.89
N TYR A 624 18.05 -20.00 8.64
CA TYR A 624 19.16 -19.09 8.89
C TYR A 624 20.19 -19.70 9.86
N ILE A 625 19.85 -20.71 10.66
CA ILE A 625 20.82 -21.45 11.49
C ILE A 625 21.44 -22.59 10.69
N ASP A 626 20.61 -23.35 9.98
CA ASP A 626 21.01 -24.44 9.10
C ASP A 626 20.27 -24.34 7.75
N PRO A 627 20.94 -23.86 6.69
CA PRO A 627 20.37 -23.73 5.35
C PRO A 627 19.82 -25.05 4.78
N ALA A 628 20.37 -26.19 5.18
CA ALA A 628 19.87 -27.51 4.75
C ALA A 628 18.58 -27.92 5.47
N ASN A 629 18.26 -27.24 6.59
CA ASN A 629 17.14 -27.54 7.49
C ASN A 629 17.11 -29.00 7.97
N THR A 630 18.24 -29.70 7.93
CA THR A 630 18.34 -31.10 8.34
C THR A 630 18.65 -31.16 9.83
N GLY A 631 17.62 -31.35 10.65
CA GLY A 631 17.79 -31.66 12.07
C GLY A 631 17.90 -30.45 13.00
N VAL A 632 17.28 -29.31 12.66
CA VAL A 632 17.13 -28.18 13.58
C VAL A 632 16.09 -28.53 14.65
N LYS A 633 16.52 -28.56 15.91
CA LYS A 633 15.63 -28.69 17.06
C LYS A 633 15.68 -27.45 17.93
N LEU A 634 14.55 -27.05 18.49
CA LEU A 634 14.41 -25.84 19.31
C LEU A 634 14.07 -26.19 20.74
N SER A 635 14.41 -25.28 21.66
CA SER A 635 14.18 -25.43 23.09
C SER A 635 14.02 -24.05 23.75
N SER A 636 13.07 -23.93 24.68
CA SER A 636 12.90 -22.73 25.51
C SER A 636 13.82 -22.72 26.73
N ASP A 637 14.32 -23.89 27.15
CA ASP A 637 15.09 -24.06 28.40
C ASP A 637 16.52 -24.57 28.18
N GLY A 638 16.88 -24.95 26.95
CA GLY A 638 18.18 -25.53 26.60
C GLY A 638 18.35 -26.99 27.02
N VAL A 639 17.27 -27.63 27.48
CA VAL A 639 17.23 -29.01 27.99
C VAL A 639 16.42 -29.92 27.07
N THR A 640 15.18 -29.55 26.75
CA THR A 640 14.31 -30.37 25.90
C THR A 640 14.20 -29.78 24.51
N TYR A 641 14.71 -30.51 23.52
CA TYR A 641 14.75 -30.09 22.12
C TYR A 641 13.70 -30.82 21.29
N LYS A 642 12.87 -30.06 20.57
CA LYS A 642 11.84 -30.58 19.65
C LYS A 642 12.12 -30.11 18.22
N GLU A 643 11.78 -30.92 17.22
CA GLU A 643 11.79 -30.49 15.82
C GLU A 643 10.71 -29.44 15.57
N LEU A 644 10.92 -28.55 14.60
CA LEU A 644 9.97 -27.46 14.34
C LEU A 644 8.56 -27.97 13.99
N SER A 645 8.49 -29.10 13.28
CA SER A 645 7.24 -29.80 12.92
C SER A 645 6.45 -30.31 14.12
N GLU A 646 7.07 -30.44 15.29
CA GLU A 646 6.44 -30.93 16.51
C GLU A 646 5.78 -29.82 17.34
N TYR A 647 6.01 -28.54 17.00
CA TYR A 647 5.42 -27.40 17.70
C TYR A 647 4.07 -27.02 17.10
N ASN A 648 3.05 -26.83 17.95
CA ASN A 648 1.83 -26.11 17.56
C ASN A 648 1.96 -24.58 17.80
N SER A 649 1.05 -23.75 17.27
CA SER A 649 1.12 -22.28 17.45
C SER A 649 1.21 -21.83 18.89
N THR A 650 0.56 -22.53 19.82
CA THR A 650 0.58 -22.14 21.23
C THR A 650 1.96 -22.38 21.82
N GLU A 651 2.60 -23.49 21.46
CA GLU A 651 3.97 -23.79 21.86
C GLU A 651 4.99 -22.85 21.19
N ILE A 652 4.80 -22.48 19.92
CA ILE A 652 5.64 -21.46 19.25
C ILE A 652 5.49 -20.10 19.93
N LYS A 653 4.25 -19.70 20.27
CA LYS A 653 4.00 -18.46 21.03
C LYS A 653 4.68 -18.49 22.38
N ASN A 654 4.60 -19.59 23.12
CA ASN A 654 5.27 -19.75 24.40
C ASN A 654 6.80 -19.70 24.24
N LEU A 655 7.34 -20.34 23.21
CA LEU A 655 8.76 -20.33 22.88
C LEU A 655 9.27 -18.90 22.60
N LEU A 656 8.45 -18.09 21.93
CA LEU A 656 8.74 -16.69 21.63
C LEU A 656 8.34 -15.73 22.76
N GLY A 657 7.68 -16.17 23.83
CA GLY A 657 7.17 -15.29 24.88
C GLY A 657 5.94 -14.44 24.50
N ILE A 658 5.19 -14.85 23.47
CA ILE A 658 4.00 -14.15 22.97
C ILE A 658 2.79 -14.51 23.83
N THR A 659 2.39 -13.61 24.71
CA THR A 659 1.26 -13.83 25.64
C THR A 659 -0.08 -13.29 25.14
N SER A 660 -0.11 -12.44 24.11
CA SER A 660 -1.36 -11.87 23.56
C SER A 660 -1.19 -11.30 22.15
N SER A 661 -2.31 -11.00 21.48
CA SER A 661 -2.30 -10.28 20.19
C SER A 661 -1.79 -8.83 20.30
N ASP A 662 -1.68 -8.28 21.52
CA ASP A 662 -1.15 -6.95 21.77
C ASP A 662 0.36 -6.93 22.08
N THR A 663 1.00 -8.12 22.11
CA THR A 663 2.45 -8.24 22.30
C THR A 663 3.19 -7.50 21.19
N LYS A 664 4.15 -6.66 21.58
CA LYS A 664 4.99 -5.87 20.69
C LYS A 664 6.37 -6.51 20.53
N PHE A 665 7.07 -6.17 19.46
CA PHE A 665 8.44 -6.67 19.25
C PHE A 665 9.41 -6.29 20.38
N GLN A 666 9.24 -5.10 20.98
CA GLN A 666 10.01 -4.71 22.18
C GLN A 666 9.84 -5.69 23.35
N ASP A 667 8.70 -6.37 23.44
CA ASP A 667 8.40 -7.29 24.54
C ASP A 667 9.13 -8.63 24.34
N LEU A 668 9.63 -8.89 23.13
CA LEU A 668 10.43 -10.07 22.79
C LEU A 668 11.94 -9.84 23.01
N VAL A 669 12.37 -8.59 23.20
CA VAL A 669 13.78 -8.24 23.38
C VAL A 669 14.33 -8.92 24.64
N ASN A 670 15.53 -9.50 24.53
CA ASN A 670 16.19 -10.36 25.51
C ASN A 670 15.60 -11.77 25.66
N THR A 671 14.64 -12.16 24.82
CA THR A 671 14.26 -13.57 24.73
C THR A 671 15.42 -14.33 24.08
N THR A 672 15.71 -15.53 24.60
CA THR A 672 16.68 -16.45 24.01
C THR A 672 16.00 -17.78 23.77
N ILE A 673 16.06 -18.25 22.53
CA ILE A 673 15.69 -19.62 22.17
C ILE A 673 16.98 -20.41 21.97
N TYR A 674 17.02 -21.63 22.47
CA TYR A 674 18.12 -22.55 22.24
C TYR A 674 17.81 -23.39 21.01
N ALA A 675 18.78 -23.55 20.13
CA ALA A 675 18.70 -24.44 18.99
C ALA A 675 19.78 -25.52 19.07
N GLU A 676 19.49 -26.70 18.54
CA GLU A 676 20.46 -27.76 18.31
C GLU A 676 20.44 -28.08 16.82
N VAL A 677 21.60 -28.01 16.18
CA VAL A 677 21.77 -28.30 14.76
C VAL A 677 22.84 -29.37 14.63
N ASN A 678 22.44 -30.56 14.17
CA ASN A 678 23.34 -31.71 14.03
C ASN A 678 24.17 -31.98 15.32
N GLY A 679 23.51 -31.89 16.49
CA GLY A 679 24.14 -32.07 17.81
C GLY A 679 24.91 -30.85 18.34
N THR A 680 25.05 -29.77 17.57
CA THR A 680 25.72 -28.54 17.99
C THR A 680 24.70 -27.55 18.57
N LYS A 681 24.89 -27.14 19.83
CA LYS A 681 24.02 -26.16 20.49
C LYS A 681 24.32 -24.74 20.01
N ARG A 682 23.26 -23.98 19.74
CA ARG A 682 23.24 -22.58 19.32
C ARG A 682 22.20 -21.81 20.13
N THR A 683 22.28 -20.49 20.07
CA THR A 683 21.28 -19.58 20.65
C THR A 683 20.73 -18.64 19.57
N ILE A 684 19.45 -18.29 19.73
CA ILE A 684 18.75 -17.26 18.97
C ILE A 684 18.34 -16.19 19.96
N THR A 685 18.96 -15.02 19.90
CA THR A 685 18.71 -13.92 20.85
C THR A 685 18.00 -12.76 20.16
N PHE A 686 16.86 -12.34 20.71
CA PHE A 686 16.08 -11.23 20.18
C PHE A 686 16.56 -9.90 20.79
N LYS A 687 16.86 -8.89 19.98
CA LYS A 687 17.50 -7.61 20.37
C LYS A 687 16.70 -6.37 19.97
#